data_AF-A0A941L8I2-F1
#
_entry.id   AF-A0A941L8I2-F1
#
_cell.length_a   1.000
_cell.length_b   1.000
_cell.length_c   1.000
_cell.angle_alpha   90.00
_cell.angle_beta   90.00
_cell.angle_gamma   90.00
#
_symmetry.space_group_name_H-M   'P 1'
#
loop_
_entity.id
_entity.type
_entity.pdbx_description
1 polymer ?
#
loop_
_entity_poly.entity_id
_entity_poly.type
_entity_poly.pdbx_seq_one_letter_code
_entity_poly.pdbx_strand_id
1 'polypeptide(L)'
;MAKFKLLGFAIIIASFIASCDLSVPEKPDFTTAHTVEIPIINNKTYVFLGDSTGALVDSTSEDLDSLFVVDPTSGLISITTEEEFDFGSLDDAVPEIDGTSASFNSEVGEIEIGDFSSGGGDLGSTNFAEITGGATPPAGTPVPAGDNSAMPVNIDIGASSDFFTSATIRDGSLDIGVTNELGFDIQSLNITLLSSGVQVGTVATFNNLSDGASETASIVFSEGDELNNITVDVVITWDAFNYPADDGDLLINTASGNDLFASSVTANLEPQDFSTTSTSTFDDAEFRFTDPSHYVELNAGLISVNNLVNNMGIGIETLVISFPGIRNDDFGVEDSLVLSYPFIAANSTAPDMNIDLSGYRIFAENNEVSYNIVAATENTQSGPNAGPVTISETDEITASVDISGLTIESAFGIVLAQTVLLGDNDVSNDTGSEILDVFNDNEAEVTTIDGLDEFSDQIDGFKFTEPIININYTSNIKIETTIYAALVGVDADGNSVYLSGNAGGPNEVTAGDPITGLVANGQQLLPEQLVKFSIDNVSDCQNNTCQISFNINTTNVDEFLNNLPSDIRFVGRAVVNESENEATITTPLEFDPGLNVDLPLAFRTELGNPANYTDTTDVGLDLGEDTDITEGQIFFLYTNNLPIGLNVFLSFQDSTNTELFTLPNPGNEYRLVASPVDDVTGFATGGQENNSFVATLTEEQLRLLKTADIVEFSINLRSSENKAVRLRASDSFRISLGARIKIENKFGGK
;
A
#
# COMPACT_ATOMS: atom_id res chain seq x y z
N MET A 1 -155.39 -54.47 -14.12
CA MET A 1 -156.50 -53.82 -13.39
C MET A 1 -155.91 -52.99 -12.26
N ALA A 2 -156.38 -51.74 -12.12
CA ALA A 2 -156.37 -50.81 -10.96
C ALA A 2 -155.10 -50.75 -10.06
N LYS A 3 -154.31 -49.66 -10.06
CA LYS A 3 -154.47 -48.32 -9.41
C LYS A 3 -154.27 -48.31 -7.88
N PHE A 4 -153.34 -47.47 -7.40
CA PHE A 4 -153.43 -46.36 -6.39
C PHE A 4 -151.98 -45.97 -5.94
N LYS A 5 -151.41 -44.77 -6.24
CA LYS A 5 -151.48 -43.43 -5.59
C LYS A 5 -151.15 -43.44 -4.07
N LEU A 6 -150.43 -42.52 -3.41
CA LEU A 6 -149.70 -41.25 -3.67
C LEU A 6 -149.18 -40.75 -2.28
N LEU A 7 -148.14 -39.87 -2.23
CA LEU A 7 -147.81 -38.90 -1.15
C LEU A 7 -147.09 -39.46 0.11
N GLY A 8 -146.10 -38.86 0.78
CA GLY A 8 -145.37 -37.58 0.70
C GLY A 8 -144.94 -37.12 2.13
N PHE A 9 -143.70 -36.65 2.27
CA PHE A 9 -143.10 -35.80 3.35
C PHE A 9 -142.55 -36.37 4.69
N ALA A 10 -141.20 -36.41 4.75
CA ALA A 10 -140.27 -35.65 5.64
C ALA A 10 -140.03 -35.96 7.15
N ILE A 11 -138.71 -35.93 7.46
CA ILE A 11 -138.01 -35.51 8.71
C ILE A 11 -137.41 -36.58 9.66
N ILE A 12 -136.07 -36.67 9.59
CA ILE A 12 -135.02 -36.74 10.64
C ILE A 12 -134.95 -37.96 11.57
N ILE A 13 -133.82 -38.69 11.45
CA ILE A 13 -132.88 -39.22 12.48
C ILE A 13 -131.69 -39.75 11.64
N ALA A 14 -130.54 -39.10 11.49
CA ALA A 14 -129.48 -38.87 12.48
C ALA A 14 -128.98 -40.15 13.18
N SER A 15 -128.17 -40.96 12.50
CA SER A 15 -126.97 -41.66 13.04
C SER A 15 -126.47 -42.75 12.07
N PHE A 16 -125.15 -42.92 12.01
CA PHE A 16 -124.36 -43.95 11.30
C PHE A 16 -123.85 -43.63 9.89
N ILE A 17 -122.91 -42.68 9.79
CA ILE A 17 -121.68 -42.88 8.99
C ILE A 17 -120.51 -42.26 9.77
N ALA A 18 -119.71 -43.10 10.43
CA ALA A 18 -118.39 -42.73 10.96
C ALA A 18 -117.46 -43.96 10.85
N SER A 19 -116.23 -43.67 10.42
CA SER A 19 -115.01 -44.50 10.33
C SER A 19 -114.95 -45.62 9.28
N CYS A 20 -114.60 -45.24 8.04
CA CYS A 20 -113.50 -45.91 7.34
C CYS A 20 -112.29 -44.96 7.43
N ASP A 21 -111.18 -45.51 7.92
CA ASP A 21 -109.87 -44.88 7.94
C ASP A 21 -109.43 -44.53 6.51
N LEU A 22 -109.10 -43.25 6.30
CA LEU A 22 -108.57 -42.73 5.05
C LEU A 22 -107.22 -42.09 5.37
N SER A 23 -106.27 -42.89 5.87
CA SER A 23 -104.86 -42.51 5.86
C SER A 23 -104.42 -42.37 4.40
N VAL A 24 -104.19 -41.14 3.97
CA VAL A 24 -103.46 -40.84 2.73
C VAL A 24 -102.13 -41.59 2.80
N PRO A 25 -101.72 -42.39 1.79
CA PRO A 25 -100.38 -42.94 1.77
C PRO A 25 -99.39 -41.77 1.79
N GLU A 26 -98.45 -41.77 2.74
CA GLU A 26 -97.27 -40.90 2.66
C GLU A 26 -96.63 -41.11 1.28
N LYS A 27 -96.16 -40.00 0.69
CA LYS A 27 -95.52 -40.05 -0.64
C LYS A 27 -94.36 -41.04 -0.58
N PRO A 28 -94.10 -41.83 -1.64
CA PRO A 28 -92.96 -42.72 -1.66
C PRO A 28 -91.66 -41.92 -1.47
N ASP A 29 -90.87 -42.32 -0.48
CA ASP A 29 -89.51 -41.81 -0.29
C ASP A 29 -88.58 -42.52 -1.27
N PHE A 30 -87.80 -41.74 -2.01
CA PHE A 30 -86.73 -42.25 -2.85
C PHE A 30 -85.40 -41.71 -2.37
N THR A 31 -84.45 -42.62 -2.11
CA THR A 31 -83.03 -42.30 -1.92
C THR A 31 -82.29 -42.48 -3.24
N THR A 32 -81.65 -41.44 -3.74
CA THR A 32 -80.70 -41.58 -4.87
C THR A 32 -79.28 -41.40 -4.35
N ALA A 33 -78.41 -42.34 -4.70
CA ALA A 33 -76.99 -42.27 -4.36
C ALA A 33 -76.19 -41.87 -5.61
N HIS A 34 -75.36 -40.85 -5.50
CA HIS A 34 -74.49 -40.37 -6.56
C HIS A 34 -73.07 -40.20 -6.03
N THR A 35 -72.08 -40.62 -6.80
CA THR A 35 -70.68 -40.30 -6.52
C THR A 35 -70.30 -39.08 -7.34
N VAL A 36 -69.77 -38.06 -6.67
CA VAL A 36 -69.30 -36.82 -7.30
C VAL A 36 -67.80 -36.70 -7.02
N GLU A 37 -67.05 -36.39 -8.07
CA GLU A 37 -65.64 -35.99 -7.96
C GLU A 37 -65.56 -34.49 -8.15
N ILE A 38 -64.98 -33.82 -7.15
CA ILE A 38 -64.89 -32.39 -7.05
C ILE A 38 -63.40 -32.04 -7.06
N PRO A 39 -62.88 -31.39 -8.12
CA PRO A 39 -61.52 -30.90 -8.11
C PRO A 39 -61.41 -29.76 -7.10
N ILE A 40 -60.46 -29.86 -6.18
CA ILE A 40 -60.14 -28.80 -5.20
C ILE A 40 -58.95 -27.99 -5.74
N ILE A 41 -57.86 -28.66 -6.09
CA ILE A 41 -56.70 -28.06 -6.77
C ILE A 41 -56.52 -28.77 -8.11
N ASN A 42 -56.52 -28.02 -9.21
CA ASN A 42 -56.35 -28.59 -10.54
C ASN A 42 -54.96 -28.30 -11.11
N ASN A 43 -54.08 -29.31 -11.04
CA ASN A 43 -52.80 -29.33 -11.74
C ASN A 43 -51.90 -28.12 -11.46
N LYS A 44 -51.86 -27.65 -10.21
CA LYS A 44 -51.01 -26.53 -9.80
C LYS A 44 -49.55 -26.99 -9.81
N THR A 45 -48.72 -26.26 -10.53
CA THR A 45 -47.27 -26.52 -10.62
C THR A 45 -46.57 -25.50 -9.75
N TYR A 46 -45.69 -25.99 -8.88
CA TYR A 46 -44.82 -25.18 -8.06
C TYR A 46 -43.39 -25.32 -8.54
N VAL A 47 -42.74 -24.19 -8.76
CA VAL A 47 -41.32 -24.07 -9.11
C VAL A 47 -40.54 -23.63 -7.87
N PHE A 48 -39.21 -23.76 -7.92
CA PHE A 48 -38.38 -23.31 -6.80
C PHE A 48 -38.33 -21.77 -6.72
N LEU A 49 -37.94 -21.10 -7.82
CA LEU A 49 -37.96 -19.64 -7.97
C LEU A 49 -39.08 -19.21 -8.92
N GLY A 50 -39.74 -18.09 -8.63
CA GLY A 50 -40.79 -17.50 -9.46
C GLY A 50 -41.64 -16.49 -8.67
N ASP A 51 -42.84 -16.20 -9.15
CA ASP A 51 -43.77 -15.30 -8.46
C ASP A 51 -44.50 -15.97 -7.28
N SER A 52 -45.07 -15.15 -6.39
CA SER A 52 -45.88 -15.59 -5.24
C SER A 52 -47.08 -16.48 -5.57
N THR A 53 -47.43 -16.71 -6.83
CA THR A 53 -48.59 -17.54 -7.22
C THR A 53 -48.26 -19.03 -7.40
N GLY A 54 -46.98 -19.39 -7.36
CA GLY A 54 -46.54 -20.78 -7.56
C GLY A 54 -45.04 -21.03 -7.38
N ALA A 55 -44.31 -20.20 -6.66
CA ALA A 55 -42.92 -20.46 -6.31
C ALA A 55 -42.76 -20.80 -4.82
N LEU A 56 -41.71 -21.56 -4.51
CA LEU A 56 -41.28 -21.79 -3.13
C LEU A 56 -40.59 -20.55 -2.56
N VAL A 57 -39.88 -19.81 -3.41
CA VAL A 57 -39.24 -18.52 -3.11
C VAL A 57 -39.80 -17.48 -4.06
N ASP A 58 -40.34 -16.39 -3.52
CA ASP A 58 -40.81 -15.27 -4.35
C ASP A 58 -39.64 -14.40 -4.77
N SER A 59 -38.98 -14.81 -5.85
CA SER A 59 -37.86 -14.10 -6.45
C SER A 59 -38.30 -12.91 -7.29
N THR A 60 -39.56 -12.47 -7.22
CA THR A 60 -40.05 -11.27 -7.94
C THR A 60 -40.23 -10.06 -7.03
N SER A 61 -39.93 -10.22 -5.74
CA SER A 61 -39.81 -9.12 -4.79
C SER A 61 -38.61 -8.23 -5.16
N GLU A 62 -38.71 -6.94 -4.85
CA GLU A 62 -37.69 -5.92 -5.22
C GLU A 62 -36.30 -6.31 -4.70
N ASP A 63 -36.25 -6.95 -3.53
CA ASP A 63 -35.01 -7.33 -2.84
C ASP A 63 -34.44 -8.69 -3.30
N LEU A 64 -35.21 -9.53 -4.01
CA LEU A 64 -34.77 -10.88 -4.47
C LEU A 64 -34.65 -11.04 -5.99
N ASP A 65 -35.14 -10.09 -6.81
CA ASP A 65 -35.14 -10.18 -8.28
C ASP A 65 -33.72 -10.25 -8.89
N SER A 66 -32.72 -9.66 -8.21
CA SER A 66 -31.31 -9.67 -8.64
C SER A 66 -30.43 -10.66 -7.89
N LEU A 67 -30.90 -11.28 -6.81
CA LEU A 67 -30.06 -12.12 -5.94
C LEU A 67 -29.65 -13.44 -6.60
N PHE A 68 -30.54 -14.03 -7.39
CA PHE A 68 -30.33 -15.35 -7.98
C PHE A 68 -29.78 -15.29 -9.40
N VAL A 69 -28.63 -15.93 -9.60
CA VAL A 69 -28.04 -16.13 -10.92
C VAL A 69 -28.31 -17.55 -11.39
N VAL A 70 -28.81 -17.71 -12.60
CA VAL A 70 -29.01 -19.02 -13.24
C VAL A 70 -27.91 -19.24 -14.26
N ASP A 71 -27.06 -20.24 -14.03
CA ASP A 71 -26.03 -20.63 -14.98
C ASP A 71 -26.69 -21.08 -16.30
N PRO A 72 -26.36 -20.44 -17.44
CA PRO A 72 -27.07 -20.69 -18.70
C PRO A 72 -26.77 -22.06 -19.32
N THR A 73 -25.73 -22.77 -18.85
CA THR A 73 -25.30 -24.06 -19.40
C THR A 73 -25.86 -25.23 -18.61
N SER A 74 -25.75 -25.17 -17.28
CA SER A 74 -26.13 -26.20 -16.33
C SER A 74 -27.54 -25.99 -15.77
N GLY A 75 -28.07 -24.76 -15.83
CA GLY A 75 -29.31 -24.37 -15.19
C GLY A 75 -29.24 -24.37 -13.66
N LEU A 76 -28.03 -24.45 -13.09
CA LEU A 76 -27.79 -24.33 -11.65
C LEU A 76 -28.16 -22.93 -11.21
N ILE A 77 -28.82 -22.83 -10.08
CA ILE A 77 -29.07 -21.55 -9.43
C ILE A 77 -27.97 -21.33 -8.39
N SER A 78 -27.37 -20.15 -8.37
CA SER A 78 -26.50 -19.65 -7.31
C SER A 78 -27.01 -18.31 -6.82
N ILE A 79 -26.66 -17.95 -5.59
CA ILE A 79 -26.67 -16.57 -5.13
C ILE A 79 -25.25 -16.07 -5.37
N THR A 80 -25.10 -15.08 -6.25
CA THR A 80 -23.81 -14.51 -6.56
C THR A 80 -23.91 -13.00 -6.46
N THR A 81 -23.27 -12.45 -5.44
CA THR A 81 -23.26 -11.01 -5.15
C THR A 81 -21.84 -10.49 -5.31
N GLU A 82 -21.69 -9.33 -5.93
CA GLU A 82 -20.43 -8.61 -6.06
C GLU A 82 -20.64 -7.23 -5.48
N GLU A 83 -19.95 -6.95 -4.37
CA GLU A 83 -20.06 -5.70 -3.64
C GLU A 83 -18.72 -4.94 -3.68
N GLU A 84 -18.81 -3.62 -3.82
CA GLU A 84 -17.67 -2.76 -3.56
C GLU A 84 -17.30 -2.88 -2.08
N PHE A 85 -16.01 -3.02 -1.80
CA PHE A 85 -15.53 -3.28 -0.46
C PHE A 85 -14.24 -2.50 -0.26
N ASP A 86 -14.28 -1.46 0.58
CA ASP A 86 -13.09 -0.69 0.92
C ASP A 86 -12.27 -1.43 1.99
N PHE A 87 -10.95 -1.47 1.84
CA PHE A 87 -10.02 -2.02 2.83
C PHE A 87 -9.17 -0.92 3.46
N GLY A 88 -9.37 0.35 3.10
CA GLY A 88 -8.51 1.46 3.48
C GLY A 88 -7.27 1.60 2.59
N SER A 89 -6.47 2.64 2.85
CA SER A 89 -5.25 2.91 2.10
C SER A 89 -4.04 2.13 2.65
N LEU A 90 -3.16 1.72 1.73
CA LEU A 90 -1.85 1.15 2.07
C LEU A 90 -0.72 2.18 1.99
N ASP A 91 -1.02 3.45 1.70
CA ASP A 91 -0.02 4.50 1.49
C ASP A 91 0.87 4.74 2.72
N ASP A 92 0.39 4.45 3.92
CA ASP A 92 1.18 4.54 5.17
C ASP A 92 2.33 3.50 5.21
N ALA A 93 2.37 2.54 4.28
CA ALA A 93 3.52 1.64 4.11
C ALA A 93 4.61 2.21 3.19
N VAL A 94 4.38 3.34 2.52
CA VAL A 94 5.41 4.01 1.73
C VAL A 94 6.43 4.57 2.71
N PRO A 95 7.71 4.16 2.64
CA PRO A 95 8.70 4.57 3.61
C PRO A 95 8.95 6.08 3.51
N GLU A 96 9.13 6.72 4.65
CA GLU A 96 9.65 8.08 4.73
C GLU A 96 11.18 8.03 4.63
N ILE A 97 11.75 8.93 3.82
CA ILE A 97 13.19 9.01 3.61
C ILE A 97 13.62 10.43 3.91
N ASP A 98 14.19 10.61 5.09
CA ASP A 98 14.67 11.90 5.56
C ASP A 98 16.19 11.94 5.58
N GLY A 99 16.74 12.97 4.94
CA GLY A 99 18.15 13.30 4.99
C GLY A 99 18.46 14.08 6.26
N THR A 100 19.60 13.80 6.88
CA THR A 100 20.10 14.66 7.95
C THR A 100 20.72 15.93 7.35
N SER A 101 20.46 17.09 7.97
CA SER A 101 21.15 18.33 7.63
C SER A 101 22.64 18.16 7.95
N ALA A 102 23.50 18.40 6.96
CA ALA A 102 24.94 18.32 7.10
C ALA A 102 25.54 19.73 7.08
N SER A 103 26.29 20.10 8.13
CA SER A 103 27.20 21.25 8.04
C SER A 103 28.51 20.77 7.43
N PHE A 104 29.03 21.50 6.45
CA PHE A 104 30.34 21.23 5.91
C PHE A 104 31.28 22.42 6.06
N ASN A 105 32.55 22.11 6.19
CA ASN A 105 33.63 23.06 6.11
C ASN A 105 34.70 22.58 5.12
N SER A 106 35.36 23.53 4.48
CA SER A 106 36.50 23.25 3.60
C SER A 106 37.58 24.28 3.89
N GLU A 107 38.65 23.82 4.52
CA GLU A 107 39.86 24.61 4.81
C GLU A 107 40.67 24.80 3.51
N VAL A 108 41.40 25.92 3.42
CA VAL A 108 42.35 26.17 2.32
C VAL A 108 43.49 25.16 2.36
N GLY A 109 43.94 24.76 3.55
CA GLY A 109 45.08 23.88 3.72
C GLY A 109 46.41 24.58 3.44
N GLU A 110 47.41 23.82 2.99
CA GLU A 110 48.75 24.37 2.73
C GLU A 110 48.71 25.45 1.64
N ILE A 111 49.31 26.61 1.92
CA ILE A 111 49.28 27.75 1.00
C ILE A 111 50.58 27.79 0.21
N GLU A 112 50.49 27.65 -1.11
CA GLU A 112 51.64 27.72 -2.01
C GLU A 112 52.03 29.19 -2.26
N ILE A 113 53.33 29.49 -2.09
CA ILE A 113 53.91 30.79 -2.36
C ILE A 113 54.78 30.69 -3.61
N GLY A 114 54.38 31.38 -4.67
CA GLY A 114 55.14 31.48 -5.91
C GLY A 114 56.20 32.59 -5.89
N ASP A 115 56.20 33.43 -6.91
CA ASP A 115 57.17 34.53 -7.04
C ASP A 115 57.03 35.59 -5.95
N PHE A 116 58.16 36.05 -5.40
CA PHE A 116 58.17 37.14 -4.43
C PHE A 116 58.07 38.52 -5.09
N SER A 117 58.26 38.61 -6.41
CA SER A 117 58.10 39.85 -7.17
C SER A 117 57.54 39.67 -8.57
N SER A 118 57.01 40.75 -9.14
CA SER A 118 56.48 40.83 -10.51
C SER A 118 57.52 40.80 -11.62
N GLY A 119 58.82 40.71 -11.29
CA GLY A 119 59.92 40.67 -12.27
C GLY A 119 60.22 42.00 -12.98
N GLY A 120 59.75 43.14 -12.43
CA GLY A 120 59.94 44.48 -13.01
C GLY A 120 61.34 45.09 -12.89
N GLY A 121 62.28 44.42 -12.22
CA GLY A 121 63.66 44.87 -11.96
C GLY A 121 64.38 43.94 -10.99
N ASP A 122 65.64 44.24 -10.68
CA ASP A 122 66.43 43.48 -9.70
C ASP A 122 65.88 43.69 -8.28
N LEU A 123 65.89 42.62 -7.47
CA LEU A 123 65.44 42.65 -6.08
C LEU A 123 66.41 43.45 -5.20
N GLY A 124 67.69 43.40 -5.52
CA GLY A 124 68.74 44.17 -4.86
C GLY A 124 70.06 44.03 -5.58
N SER A 125 71.01 44.93 -5.30
CA SER A 125 72.33 44.89 -5.90
C SER A 125 73.42 45.29 -4.90
N THR A 126 74.66 44.90 -5.21
CA THR A 126 75.85 45.44 -4.54
C THR A 126 77.00 45.57 -5.52
N ASN A 127 77.88 46.54 -5.29
CA ASN A 127 79.05 46.79 -6.13
C ASN A 127 80.36 46.32 -5.47
N PHE A 128 81.44 46.36 -6.23
CA PHE A 128 82.76 45.96 -5.75
C PHE A 128 83.25 46.75 -4.50
N ALA A 129 82.94 48.05 -4.41
CA ALA A 129 83.38 48.89 -3.30
C ALA A 129 82.74 48.46 -1.98
N GLU A 130 81.46 48.09 -2.02
CA GLU A 130 80.71 47.55 -0.89
C GLU A 130 81.19 46.15 -0.50
N ILE A 131 81.35 45.26 -1.48
CA ILE A 131 81.88 43.90 -1.27
C ILE A 131 83.25 43.93 -0.59
N THR A 132 84.14 44.82 -1.03
CA THR A 132 85.52 44.88 -0.51
C THR A 132 85.70 45.84 0.68
N GLY A 133 84.67 46.60 1.04
CA GLY A 133 84.75 47.64 2.09
C GLY A 133 85.72 48.77 1.76
N GLY A 134 86.05 48.98 0.47
CA GLY A 134 87.10 49.87 -0.02
C GLY A 134 86.63 50.77 -1.16
N ALA A 135 87.51 51.66 -1.65
CA ALA A 135 87.20 52.48 -2.82
C ALA A 135 87.49 51.72 -4.12
N THR A 136 86.65 51.92 -5.14
CA THR A 136 86.84 51.41 -6.50
C THR A 136 88.23 51.75 -7.06
N PRO A 137 89.07 50.75 -7.39
CA PRO A 137 90.37 50.98 -8.02
C PRO A 137 90.24 51.59 -9.44
N PRO A 138 91.25 52.30 -9.95
CA PRO A 138 91.30 52.67 -11.36
C PRO A 138 91.37 51.44 -12.28
N ALA A 139 90.77 51.51 -13.46
CA ALA A 139 90.83 50.47 -14.48
C ALA A 139 92.27 49.99 -14.76
N GLY A 140 92.45 48.67 -14.84
CA GLY A 140 93.74 48.01 -15.04
C GLY A 140 94.59 47.86 -13.77
N THR A 141 94.10 48.29 -12.61
CA THR A 141 94.80 48.08 -11.32
C THR A 141 94.73 46.60 -10.92
N PRO A 142 95.85 45.92 -10.64
CA PRO A 142 95.83 44.54 -10.16
C PRO A 142 95.16 44.45 -8.78
N VAL A 143 94.13 43.61 -8.68
CA VAL A 143 93.42 43.26 -7.44
C VAL A 143 93.87 41.85 -7.02
N PRO A 144 94.40 41.67 -5.79
CA PRO A 144 94.77 40.34 -5.31
C PRO A 144 93.53 39.48 -5.07
N ALA A 145 93.72 38.15 -5.06
CA ALA A 145 92.69 37.22 -4.61
C ALA A 145 92.23 37.56 -3.18
N GLY A 146 90.94 37.40 -2.90
CA GLY A 146 90.34 37.82 -1.63
C GLY A 146 88.96 37.23 -1.38
N ASP A 147 88.40 37.60 -0.24
CA ASP A 147 87.06 37.26 0.21
C ASP A 147 86.50 38.39 1.08
N ASN A 148 85.17 38.44 1.23
CA ASN A 148 84.48 39.37 2.13
C ASN A 148 83.84 38.67 3.35
N SER A 149 84.27 37.45 3.70
CA SER A 149 83.63 36.65 4.76
C SER A 149 83.68 37.30 6.15
N ALA A 150 84.65 38.18 6.39
CA ALA A 150 84.78 38.94 7.63
C ALA A 150 83.76 40.08 7.78
N MET A 151 83.22 40.57 6.66
CA MET A 151 82.20 41.63 6.59
C MET A 151 81.26 41.34 5.40
N PRO A 152 80.32 40.39 5.55
CA PRO A 152 79.31 40.11 4.53
C PRO A 152 78.55 41.38 4.15
N VAL A 153 78.14 41.47 2.89
CA VAL A 153 77.27 42.57 2.44
C VAL A 153 75.82 42.14 2.62
N ASN A 154 75.06 42.93 3.37
CA ASN A 154 73.63 42.73 3.53
C ASN A 154 72.89 43.52 2.44
N ILE A 155 72.07 42.82 1.65
CA ILE A 155 71.23 43.39 0.60
C ILE A 155 69.77 43.23 1.01
N ASP A 156 69.02 44.33 1.05
CA ASP A 156 67.58 44.30 1.30
C ASP A 156 66.85 43.90 0.02
N ILE A 157 66.33 42.67 0.00
CA ILE A 157 65.53 42.15 -1.11
C ILE A 157 64.03 42.29 -0.86
N GLY A 158 63.61 42.39 0.40
CA GLY A 158 62.20 42.49 0.78
C GLY A 158 61.57 43.81 0.37
N ALA A 159 62.33 44.90 0.33
CA ALA A 159 61.84 46.20 -0.14
C ALA A 159 61.41 46.20 -1.62
N SER A 160 61.94 45.28 -2.42
CA SER A 160 61.69 45.14 -3.86
C SER A 160 60.80 43.94 -4.20
N SER A 161 60.39 43.15 -3.20
CA SER A 161 59.45 42.03 -3.34
C SER A 161 58.01 42.53 -3.27
N ASP A 162 57.42 42.93 -4.40
CA ASP A 162 56.07 43.50 -4.45
C ASP A 162 54.94 42.47 -4.28
N PHE A 163 55.24 41.16 -4.35
CA PHE A 163 54.28 40.10 -4.08
C PHE A 163 54.40 39.47 -2.69
N PHE A 164 55.51 39.65 -1.96
CA PHE A 164 55.73 38.98 -0.69
C PHE A 164 55.89 39.96 0.48
N THR A 165 55.25 39.68 1.63
CA THR A 165 55.45 40.46 2.87
C THR A 165 55.96 39.58 4.02
N SER A 166 55.24 38.51 4.35
CA SER A 166 55.63 37.59 5.42
C SER A 166 54.99 36.22 5.29
N ALA A 167 55.62 35.17 5.83
CA ALA A 167 55.06 33.82 5.90
C ALA A 167 55.60 33.02 7.09
N THR A 168 54.84 32.01 7.53
CA THR A 168 55.34 30.92 8.38
C THR A 168 55.42 29.66 7.53
N ILE A 169 56.63 29.16 7.28
CA ILE A 169 56.88 28.10 6.31
C ILE A 169 56.59 26.72 6.91
N ARG A 170 55.98 25.86 6.10
CA ARG A 170 55.80 24.43 6.38
C ARG A 170 56.93 23.62 5.78
N ASP A 171 57.15 23.75 4.47
CA ASP A 171 58.19 23.05 3.73
C ASP A 171 58.51 23.82 2.43
N GLY A 172 59.55 23.38 1.72
CA GLY A 172 59.92 23.87 0.40
C GLY A 172 61.18 24.72 0.38
N SER A 173 61.37 25.42 -0.74
CA SER A 173 62.58 26.21 -0.95
C SER A 173 62.32 27.52 -1.69
N LEU A 174 63.21 28.48 -1.49
CA LEU A 174 63.29 29.72 -2.26
C LEU A 174 64.43 29.63 -3.26
N ASP A 175 64.11 29.65 -4.54
CA ASP A 175 65.08 29.74 -5.62
C ASP A 175 65.49 31.20 -5.82
N ILE A 176 66.76 31.49 -5.50
CA ILE A 176 67.34 32.83 -5.64
C ILE A 176 68.23 32.90 -6.89
N GLY A 177 67.90 33.84 -7.77
CA GLY A 177 68.64 34.09 -9.01
C GLY A 177 69.64 35.23 -8.85
N VAL A 178 70.86 35.03 -9.35
CA VAL A 178 71.96 36.00 -9.23
C VAL A 178 72.61 36.20 -10.58
N THR A 179 72.92 37.45 -10.92
CA THR A 179 73.72 37.82 -12.10
C THR A 179 74.97 38.55 -11.66
N ASN A 180 76.14 38.08 -12.10
CA ASN A 180 77.41 38.72 -11.81
C ASN A 180 77.79 39.69 -12.93
N GLU A 181 77.74 41.00 -12.69
CA GLU A 181 78.25 42.04 -13.61
C GLU A 181 79.42 42.82 -12.99
N LEU A 182 80.09 42.27 -11.97
CA LEU A 182 81.18 42.97 -11.28
C LEU A 182 82.44 43.18 -12.15
N GLY A 183 82.48 42.61 -13.35
CA GLY A 183 83.60 42.67 -14.29
C GLY A 183 84.74 41.70 -13.98
N PHE A 184 84.47 40.68 -13.14
CA PHE A 184 85.39 39.57 -12.84
C PHE A 184 84.62 38.31 -12.42
N ASP A 185 85.26 37.14 -12.57
CA ASP A 185 84.67 35.85 -12.19
C ASP A 185 84.68 35.65 -10.66
N ILE A 186 83.54 35.26 -10.10
CA ILE A 186 83.40 34.88 -8.69
C ILE A 186 83.69 33.39 -8.54
N GLN A 187 84.66 33.03 -7.68
CA GLN A 187 85.03 31.64 -7.44
C GLN A 187 83.96 30.89 -6.62
N SER A 188 83.47 31.51 -5.56
CA SER A 188 82.35 31.02 -4.76
C SER A 188 81.52 32.19 -4.26
N LEU A 189 80.21 32.08 -4.37
CA LEU A 189 79.24 33.01 -3.78
C LEU A 189 78.32 32.21 -2.86
N ASN A 190 78.21 32.64 -1.62
CA ASN A 190 77.28 32.12 -0.63
C ASN A 190 76.26 33.21 -0.30
N ILE A 191 74.99 32.86 -0.40
CA ILE A 191 73.85 33.70 -0.03
C ILE A 191 73.18 33.08 1.18
N THR A 192 73.07 33.86 2.25
CA THR A 192 72.33 33.50 3.46
C THR A 192 71.08 34.37 3.55
N LEU A 193 69.90 33.76 3.53
CA LEU A 193 68.66 34.51 3.75
C LEU A 193 68.51 34.82 5.24
N LEU A 194 68.24 36.09 5.55
CA LEU A 194 67.97 36.56 6.89
C LEU A 194 66.52 37.06 6.96
N SER A 195 65.75 36.54 7.92
CA SER A 195 64.49 37.14 8.34
C SER A 195 64.72 37.96 9.61
N SER A 196 64.42 39.26 9.56
CA SER A 196 64.59 40.16 10.70
C SER A 196 65.99 40.07 11.36
N GLY A 197 67.02 39.80 10.54
CA GLY A 197 68.42 39.66 10.96
C GLY A 197 68.81 38.27 11.49
N VAL A 198 67.93 37.28 11.44
CA VAL A 198 68.19 35.88 11.82
C VAL A 198 68.22 35.00 10.58
N GLN A 199 69.22 34.13 10.46
CA GLN A 199 69.29 33.18 9.36
C GLN A 199 68.09 32.23 9.38
N VAL A 200 67.48 32.06 8.22
CA VAL A 200 66.40 31.11 7.95
C VAL A 200 66.77 30.26 6.74
N GLY A 201 66.37 28.99 6.75
CA GLY A 201 66.75 28.03 5.72
C GLY A 201 68.27 27.77 5.55
N THR A 202 68.60 27.05 4.48
CA THR A 202 69.98 26.70 4.12
C THR A 202 70.72 27.84 3.40
N VAL A 203 72.05 27.74 3.31
CA VAL A 203 72.86 28.68 2.52
C VAL A 203 72.83 28.28 1.04
N ALA A 204 72.45 29.19 0.16
CA ALA A 204 72.55 29.01 -1.28
C ALA A 204 74.00 29.22 -1.75
N THR A 205 74.56 28.27 -2.50
CA THR A 205 75.97 28.29 -2.92
C THR A 205 76.09 28.25 -4.44
N PHE A 206 76.80 29.23 -5.00
CA PHE A 206 77.15 29.33 -6.42
C PHE A 206 78.66 29.12 -6.57
N ASN A 207 79.06 28.32 -7.55
CA ASN A 207 80.47 27.97 -7.78
C ASN A 207 80.91 28.41 -9.17
N ASN A 208 82.01 29.17 -9.25
CA ASN A 208 82.59 29.69 -10.49
C ASN A 208 81.57 30.50 -11.33
N LEU A 209 80.91 31.48 -10.71
CA LEU A 209 79.98 32.38 -11.39
C LEU A 209 80.77 33.39 -12.23
N SER A 210 80.85 33.14 -13.54
CA SER A 210 81.57 34.00 -14.48
C SER A 210 80.96 35.41 -14.56
N ASP A 211 81.79 36.37 -14.95
CA ASP A 211 81.32 37.71 -15.33
C ASP A 211 80.32 37.64 -16.49
N GLY A 212 79.20 38.36 -16.36
CA GLY A 212 78.05 38.35 -17.27
C GLY A 212 77.16 37.10 -17.21
N ALA A 213 77.36 36.20 -16.24
CA ALA A 213 76.55 34.98 -16.08
C ALA A 213 75.44 35.15 -15.04
N SER A 214 74.30 34.49 -15.29
CA SER A 214 73.19 34.36 -14.36
C SER A 214 73.00 32.91 -13.95
N GLU A 215 72.84 32.64 -12.65
CA GLU A 215 72.63 31.31 -12.09
C GLU A 215 71.56 31.37 -10.98
N THR A 216 70.95 30.22 -10.67
CA THR A 216 69.95 30.09 -9.59
C THR A 216 70.39 29.02 -8.60
N ALA A 217 70.14 29.26 -7.31
CA ALA A 217 70.34 28.27 -6.25
C ALA A 217 69.21 28.33 -5.22
N SER A 218 68.93 27.20 -4.58
CA SER A 218 67.79 27.06 -3.66
C SER A 218 68.20 27.26 -2.20
N ILE A 219 67.33 27.91 -1.43
CA ILE A 219 67.37 28.04 0.02
C ILE A 219 66.25 27.17 0.57
N VAL A 220 66.59 26.01 1.14
CA VAL A 220 65.60 25.05 1.67
C VAL A 220 65.23 25.44 3.09
N PHE A 221 63.94 25.50 3.40
CA PHE A 221 63.42 25.87 4.71
C PHE A 221 63.15 24.65 5.61
N SER A 222 62.96 24.92 6.89
CA SER A 222 62.42 23.97 7.86
C SER A 222 61.04 24.41 8.34
N GLU A 223 60.22 23.45 8.77
CA GLU A 223 58.91 23.74 9.35
C GLU A 223 59.03 24.73 10.52
N GLY A 224 58.20 25.78 10.47
CA GLY A 224 58.17 26.86 11.45
C GLY A 224 59.16 28.00 11.18
N ASP A 225 59.93 27.96 10.09
CA ASP A 225 60.74 29.11 9.68
C ASP A 225 59.83 30.32 9.40
N GLU A 226 60.07 31.43 10.09
CA GLU A 226 59.33 32.68 9.89
C GLU A 226 60.07 33.58 8.90
N LEU A 227 59.37 33.98 7.85
CA LEU A 227 59.84 34.96 6.87
C LEU A 227 59.16 36.29 7.11
N ASN A 228 59.95 37.31 7.44
CA ASN A 228 59.54 38.69 7.61
C ASN A 228 60.76 39.61 7.48
N ASN A 229 60.61 40.74 6.81
CA ASN A 229 61.67 41.73 6.57
C ASN A 229 62.95 41.04 6.05
N ILE A 230 62.80 40.38 4.91
CA ILE A 230 63.82 39.50 4.33
C ILE A 230 64.97 40.30 3.71
N THR A 231 66.20 39.91 4.05
CA THR A 231 67.44 40.44 3.48
C THR A 231 68.37 39.27 3.17
N VAL A 232 69.38 39.47 2.32
CA VAL A 232 70.38 38.45 2.04
C VAL A 232 71.77 38.92 2.39
N ASP A 233 72.52 38.07 3.10
CA ASP A 233 73.94 38.26 3.32
C ASP A 233 74.72 37.57 2.21
N VAL A 234 75.52 38.36 1.49
CA VAL A 234 76.34 37.93 0.36
C VAL A 234 77.79 37.82 0.79
N VAL A 235 78.34 36.61 0.66
CA VAL A 235 79.76 36.32 0.84
C VAL A 235 80.35 35.76 -0.45
N ILE A 236 81.37 36.41 -1.02
CA ILE A 236 82.07 35.96 -2.21
C ILE A 236 83.56 35.71 -1.96
N THR A 237 84.14 34.81 -2.77
CA THR A 237 85.59 34.66 -2.94
C THR A 237 85.97 34.88 -4.40
N TRP A 238 87.13 35.49 -4.66
CA TRP A 238 87.61 35.77 -6.01
C TRP A 238 89.11 35.52 -6.15
N ASP A 239 89.53 35.14 -7.36
CA ASP A 239 90.94 35.00 -7.72
C ASP A 239 91.55 36.36 -8.11
N ALA A 240 92.87 36.45 -8.23
CA ALA A 240 93.52 37.71 -8.60
C ALA A 240 93.16 38.13 -10.04
N PHE A 241 92.77 39.39 -10.24
CA PHE A 241 92.32 39.94 -11.52
C PHE A 241 92.86 41.37 -11.74
N ASN A 242 92.64 41.94 -12.93
CA ASN A 242 92.88 43.37 -13.17
C ASN A 242 91.53 44.09 -13.21
N TYR A 243 91.40 45.17 -12.45
CA TYR A 243 90.13 45.89 -12.33
C TYR A 243 89.59 46.31 -13.72
N PRO A 244 88.31 46.05 -14.03
CA PRO A 244 87.73 46.33 -15.34
C PRO A 244 87.64 47.83 -15.63
N ALA A 245 87.39 48.18 -16.90
CA ALA A 245 87.15 49.57 -17.32
C ALA A 245 85.70 50.01 -17.07
N ASP A 246 84.77 49.07 -17.18
CA ASP A 246 83.36 49.22 -16.88
C ASP A 246 83.03 48.15 -15.83
N ASP A 247 82.78 48.57 -14.59
CA ASP A 247 82.26 47.72 -13.51
C ASP A 247 80.73 47.86 -13.44
N GLY A 248 80.06 46.75 -13.18
CA GLY A 248 78.65 46.69 -12.81
C GLY A 248 78.46 46.20 -11.38
N ASP A 249 77.29 45.64 -11.12
CA ASP A 249 76.89 45.17 -9.81
C ASP A 249 76.72 43.63 -9.80
N LEU A 250 76.81 43.04 -8.62
CA LEU A 250 76.19 41.74 -8.36
C LEU A 250 74.71 41.98 -8.14
N LEU A 251 73.88 41.38 -8.98
CA LEU A 251 72.43 41.56 -8.97
C LEU A 251 71.75 40.33 -8.37
N ILE A 252 70.81 40.55 -7.47
CA ILE A 252 69.82 39.53 -7.07
C ILE A 252 68.61 39.76 -7.95
N ASN A 253 68.41 38.93 -8.97
CA ASN A 253 67.43 39.19 -10.03
C ASN A 253 66.05 38.60 -9.70
N THR A 254 66.00 37.44 -9.03
CA THR A 254 64.75 36.71 -8.77
C THR A 254 64.77 36.03 -7.41
N ALA A 255 63.57 35.89 -6.84
CA ALA A 255 63.30 35.09 -5.65
C ALA A 255 61.93 34.43 -5.89
N SER A 256 61.94 33.13 -6.11
CA SER A 256 60.76 32.36 -6.52
C SER A 256 60.60 31.16 -5.60
N GLY A 257 59.42 30.97 -5.03
CA GLY A 257 59.12 29.76 -4.28
C GLY A 257 59.12 28.54 -5.20
N ASN A 258 59.69 27.45 -4.72
CA ASN A 258 59.73 26.16 -5.39
C ASN A 258 59.24 25.09 -4.40
N ASP A 259 58.03 24.58 -4.65
CA ASP A 259 57.24 23.77 -3.71
C ASP A 259 57.19 24.42 -2.31
N LEU A 260 57.08 25.76 -2.26
CA LEU A 260 57.16 26.54 -1.03
C LEU A 260 55.78 26.70 -0.40
N PHE A 261 55.52 25.97 0.68
CA PHE A 261 54.23 25.96 1.37
C PHE A 261 54.31 26.69 2.71
N ALA A 262 53.25 27.41 3.06
CA ALA A 262 53.14 28.13 4.32
C ALA A 262 51.84 27.79 5.07
N SER A 263 51.92 27.81 6.41
CA SER A 263 50.75 27.68 7.28
C SER A 263 49.99 29.01 7.44
N SER A 264 50.67 30.13 7.20
CA SER A 264 50.07 31.45 7.11
C SER A 264 50.98 32.38 6.32
N VAL A 265 50.38 33.24 5.51
CA VAL A 265 51.10 34.16 4.63
C VAL A 265 50.38 35.50 4.52
N THR A 266 51.17 36.57 4.42
CA THR A 266 50.76 37.88 3.93
C THR A 266 51.50 38.15 2.63
N ALA A 267 50.78 38.11 1.50
CA ALA A 267 51.36 38.22 0.16
C ALA A 267 50.27 38.51 -0.89
N ASN A 268 50.71 38.86 -2.09
CA ASN A 268 49.90 38.75 -3.31
C ASN A 268 50.10 37.32 -3.84
N LEU A 269 49.05 36.51 -3.71
CA LEU A 269 49.04 35.10 -4.02
C LEU A 269 48.47 34.81 -5.41
N GLU A 270 48.99 33.76 -6.03
CA GLU A 270 48.30 33.04 -7.10
C GLU A 270 47.09 32.27 -6.51
N PRO A 271 46.13 31.84 -7.35
CA PRO A 271 44.98 31.05 -6.89
C PRO A 271 45.41 29.83 -6.10
N GLN A 272 44.74 29.60 -4.97
CA GLN A 272 44.91 28.41 -4.14
C GLN A 272 43.73 27.48 -4.39
N ASP A 273 44.01 26.26 -4.84
CA ASP A 273 43.01 25.22 -5.06
C ASP A 273 42.87 24.37 -3.80
N PHE A 274 41.63 24.13 -3.37
CA PHE A 274 41.36 23.25 -2.24
C PHE A 274 40.07 22.48 -2.44
N SER A 275 40.00 21.30 -1.80
CA SER A 275 38.85 20.42 -1.93
C SER A 275 38.60 19.61 -0.69
N THR A 276 37.33 19.31 -0.43
CA THR A 276 36.89 18.47 0.68
C THR A 276 35.84 17.49 0.18
N THR A 277 35.92 16.25 0.64
CA THR A 277 34.89 15.22 0.43
C THR A 277 34.34 14.80 1.77
N SER A 278 33.02 14.66 1.85
CA SER A 278 32.33 14.19 3.05
C SER A 278 31.02 13.49 2.67
N THR A 279 30.30 12.97 3.66
CA THR A 279 29.05 12.25 3.48
C THR A 279 27.95 12.83 4.37
N SER A 280 26.70 12.67 3.93
CA SER A 280 25.52 12.83 4.77
C SER A 280 24.78 11.49 4.85
N THR A 281 24.05 11.25 5.93
CA THR A 281 23.32 10.01 6.17
C THR A 281 21.81 10.23 6.06
N PHE A 282 21.13 9.22 5.53
CA PHE A 282 19.67 9.08 5.59
C PHE A 282 19.28 8.16 6.74
N ASP A 283 18.07 8.33 7.27
CA ASP A 283 17.51 7.37 8.22
C ASP A 283 17.44 5.96 7.60
N ASP A 284 17.66 4.94 8.43
CA ASP A 284 17.66 3.53 8.05
C ASP A 284 16.54 2.73 8.74
N ALA A 285 15.61 3.44 9.41
CA ALA A 285 14.47 2.89 10.14
C ALA A 285 13.38 2.29 9.25
N GLU A 286 13.22 2.79 8.02
CA GLU A 286 12.16 2.35 7.10
C GLU A 286 12.69 1.87 5.74
N PHE A 287 13.83 2.38 5.29
CA PHE A 287 14.43 2.03 4.00
C PHE A 287 15.96 1.91 4.09
N ARG A 288 16.53 0.86 3.47
CA ARG A 288 17.98 0.62 3.45
C ARG A 288 18.56 0.49 2.05
N PHE A 289 19.65 1.23 1.85
CA PHE A 289 20.49 1.17 0.66
C PHE A 289 21.68 0.25 0.92
N THR A 290 21.57 -1.04 0.62
CA THR A 290 22.65 -2.01 0.87
C THR A 290 23.46 -2.37 -0.37
N ASP A 291 23.02 -1.94 -1.57
CA ASP A 291 23.70 -2.18 -2.85
C ASP A 291 23.75 -0.87 -3.68
N PRO A 292 24.81 -0.64 -4.49
CA PRO A 292 24.92 0.55 -5.34
C PRO A 292 23.78 0.75 -6.36
N SER A 293 23.01 -0.30 -6.66
CA SER A 293 21.85 -0.24 -7.53
C SER A 293 20.58 0.22 -6.82
N HIS A 294 20.57 0.27 -5.48
CA HIS A 294 19.43 0.78 -4.71
C HIS A 294 19.24 2.27 -4.97
N TYR A 295 17.99 2.67 -5.12
CA TYR A 295 17.65 4.05 -5.39
C TYR A 295 16.29 4.45 -4.84
N VAL A 296 16.11 5.77 -4.71
CA VAL A 296 14.82 6.42 -4.48
C VAL A 296 14.64 7.49 -5.53
N GLU A 297 13.61 7.35 -6.34
CA GLU A 297 13.15 8.35 -7.30
C GLU A 297 12.13 9.26 -6.62
N LEU A 298 12.33 10.57 -6.78
CA LEU A 298 11.62 11.58 -6.02
C LEU A 298 10.52 12.21 -6.84
N ASN A 299 9.30 12.17 -6.32
CA ASN A 299 8.18 12.97 -6.84
C ASN A 299 8.36 14.45 -6.46
N ALA A 300 8.91 14.71 -5.29
CA ALA A 300 9.30 16.04 -4.82
C ALA A 300 10.43 15.94 -3.79
N GLY A 301 11.15 17.03 -3.61
CA GLY A 301 12.22 17.16 -2.62
C GLY A 301 12.97 18.46 -2.80
N LEU A 302 13.73 18.88 -1.78
CA LEU A 302 14.55 20.07 -1.87
C LEU A 302 15.95 19.79 -1.32
N ILE A 303 16.96 20.29 -2.04
CA ILE A 303 18.28 20.50 -1.46
C ILE A 303 18.56 22.00 -1.32
N SER A 304 18.95 22.39 -0.12
CA SER A 304 19.22 23.77 0.25
C SER A 304 20.65 23.92 0.75
N VAL A 305 21.43 24.77 0.09
CA VAL A 305 22.73 25.22 0.58
C VAL A 305 22.54 26.60 1.19
N ASN A 306 22.64 26.67 2.51
CA ASN A 306 22.38 27.86 3.30
C ASN A 306 23.64 28.31 4.05
N ASN A 307 23.70 29.61 4.37
CA ASN A 307 24.75 30.20 5.20
C ASN A 307 26.17 29.87 4.68
N LEU A 308 26.36 29.93 3.36
CA LEU A 308 27.67 29.73 2.77
C LEU A 308 28.53 30.96 3.04
N VAL A 309 29.46 30.85 3.98
CA VAL A 309 30.34 31.94 4.41
C VAL A 309 31.77 31.66 3.98
N ASN A 310 32.37 32.62 3.28
CA ASN A 310 33.79 32.70 3.10
C ASN A 310 34.42 33.45 4.29
N ASN A 311 35.10 32.72 5.18
CA ASN A 311 35.78 33.30 6.35
C ASN A 311 37.22 33.76 6.06
N MET A 312 37.69 33.63 4.81
CA MET A 312 39.04 34.01 4.43
C MET A 312 39.17 35.52 4.18
N GLY A 313 40.41 36.01 4.33
CA GLY A 313 40.85 37.33 3.90
C GLY A 313 40.91 37.53 2.38
N ILE A 314 40.65 36.49 1.58
CA ILE A 314 40.72 36.46 0.11
C ILE A 314 39.38 36.03 -0.49
N GLY A 315 39.04 36.53 -1.69
CA GLY A 315 37.86 36.08 -2.44
C GLY A 315 38.00 34.67 -3.01
N ILE A 316 36.87 34.06 -3.35
CA ILE A 316 36.77 32.75 -4.01
C ILE A 316 36.26 32.95 -5.42
N GLU A 317 37.10 32.62 -6.39
CA GLU A 317 36.83 32.78 -7.80
C GLU A 317 35.88 31.69 -8.30
N THR A 318 36.05 30.46 -7.84
CA THR A 318 35.13 29.37 -8.18
C THR A 318 34.89 28.49 -6.97
N LEU A 319 33.64 28.10 -6.77
CA LEU A 319 33.27 27.07 -5.81
C LEU A 319 32.22 26.16 -6.44
N VAL A 320 32.50 24.87 -6.44
CA VAL A 320 31.63 23.82 -6.98
C VAL A 320 31.35 22.81 -5.88
N ILE A 321 30.06 22.53 -5.65
CA ILE A 321 29.59 21.47 -4.76
C ILE A 321 28.93 20.42 -5.63
N SER A 322 29.35 19.16 -5.54
CA SER A 322 28.81 18.06 -6.34
C SER A 322 28.28 16.95 -5.45
N PHE A 323 27.18 16.33 -5.87
CA PHE A 323 26.53 15.20 -5.18
C PHE A 323 26.46 14.00 -6.15
N PRO A 324 27.49 13.13 -6.20
CA PRO A 324 27.54 12.03 -7.18
C PRO A 324 26.42 10.99 -7.04
N GLY A 325 25.80 10.91 -5.86
CA GLY A 325 24.67 10.03 -5.57
C GLY A 325 23.32 10.61 -5.94
N ILE A 326 23.21 11.92 -6.22
CA ILE A 326 21.94 12.57 -6.58
C ILE A 326 21.98 12.87 -8.07
N ARG A 327 21.12 12.24 -8.86
CA ARG A 327 21.19 12.25 -10.33
C ARG A 327 19.83 12.54 -10.96
N ASN A 328 19.80 13.27 -12.06
CA ASN A 328 18.60 13.46 -12.87
C ASN A 328 18.69 12.70 -14.21
N ASP A 329 17.70 12.94 -15.08
CA ASP A 329 17.66 12.46 -16.47
C ASP A 329 17.73 10.92 -16.60
N ASP A 330 18.67 10.36 -17.39
CA ASP A 330 18.82 8.91 -17.56
C ASP A 330 19.52 8.23 -16.35
N PHE A 331 19.76 9.00 -15.28
CA PHE A 331 20.34 8.59 -13.99
C PHE A 331 21.78 8.07 -14.09
N GLY A 332 22.50 8.49 -15.14
CA GLY A 332 23.92 8.21 -15.33
C GLY A 332 24.79 8.95 -14.33
N VAL A 333 26.01 8.47 -14.12
CA VAL A 333 26.99 9.14 -13.22
C VAL A 333 27.33 10.56 -13.70
N GLU A 334 27.21 10.80 -15.01
CA GLU A 334 27.36 12.08 -15.68
C GLU A 334 26.24 13.08 -15.35
N ASP A 335 25.08 12.60 -14.93
CA ASP A 335 23.89 13.40 -14.59
C ASP A 335 23.86 13.75 -13.09
N SER A 336 25.03 13.72 -12.43
CA SER A 336 25.16 14.07 -11.02
C SER A 336 24.83 15.55 -10.78
N LEU A 337 24.16 15.84 -9.67
CA LEU A 337 23.85 17.19 -9.27
C LEU A 337 25.14 17.98 -8.96
N VAL A 338 25.29 19.13 -9.62
CA VAL A 338 26.42 20.04 -9.44
C VAL A 338 25.89 21.47 -9.22
N LEU A 339 26.33 22.09 -8.13
CA LEU A 339 26.02 23.46 -7.73
C LEU A 339 27.27 24.32 -7.89
N SER A 340 27.16 25.42 -8.63
CA SER A 340 28.30 26.29 -8.94
C SER A 340 28.06 27.72 -8.46
N TYR A 341 29.04 28.25 -7.72
CA TYR A 341 29.09 29.63 -7.27
C TYR A 341 30.19 30.38 -8.03
N PRO A 342 29.87 31.51 -8.69
CA PRO A 342 30.78 32.15 -9.62
C PRO A 342 31.77 33.15 -9.01
N PHE A 343 31.47 33.78 -7.87
CA PHE A 343 32.44 34.59 -7.10
C PHE A 343 31.88 34.84 -5.72
N ILE A 344 32.70 34.67 -4.68
CA ILE A 344 32.34 34.94 -3.29
C ILE A 344 33.41 35.86 -2.70
N ALA A 345 33.03 37.09 -2.33
CA ALA A 345 33.99 38.06 -1.81
C ALA A 345 34.63 37.59 -0.49
N ALA A 346 35.82 38.11 -0.18
CA ALA A 346 36.47 37.90 1.11
C ALA A 346 35.55 38.29 2.28
N ASN A 347 35.58 37.52 3.38
CA ASN A 347 34.79 37.78 4.59
C ASN A 347 33.31 38.08 4.30
N SER A 348 32.68 37.28 3.42
CA SER A 348 31.32 37.51 2.96
C SER A 348 30.48 36.23 2.92
N THR A 349 29.19 36.40 2.70
CA THR A 349 28.23 35.30 2.58
C THR A 349 27.73 35.23 1.14
N ALA A 350 27.70 34.03 0.56
CA ALA A 350 27.08 33.80 -0.73
C ALA A 350 25.54 33.70 -0.59
N PRO A 351 24.77 33.96 -1.66
CA PRO A 351 23.33 33.73 -1.66
C PRO A 351 23.01 32.26 -1.41
N ASP A 352 21.93 31.99 -0.66
CA ASP A 352 21.42 30.63 -0.50
C ASP A 352 20.98 30.06 -1.85
N MET A 353 21.17 28.75 -2.02
CA MET A 353 20.77 28.02 -3.23
C MET A 353 19.80 26.91 -2.87
N ASN A 354 18.66 26.89 -3.55
CA ASN A 354 17.60 25.90 -3.37
C ASN A 354 17.36 25.21 -4.71
N ILE A 355 17.51 23.88 -4.75
CA ILE A 355 17.29 23.08 -5.94
C ILE A 355 16.15 22.10 -5.67
N ASP A 356 15.16 22.12 -6.57
CA ASP A 356 14.07 21.16 -6.62
C ASP A 356 14.61 19.80 -7.09
N LEU A 357 14.32 18.76 -6.31
CA LEU A 357 14.74 17.39 -6.57
C LEU A 357 13.64 16.54 -7.24
N SER A 358 12.53 17.14 -7.67
CA SER A 358 11.50 16.44 -8.43
C SER A 358 12.10 15.79 -9.70
N GLY A 359 11.91 14.49 -9.88
CA GLY A 359 12.47 13.69 -10.98
C GLY A 359 13.93 13.26 -10.81
N TYR A 360 14.55 13.51 -9.65
CA TYR A 360 15.89 12.99 -9.34
C TYR A 360 15.81 11.61 -8.70
N ARG A 361 16.89 10.83 -8.86
CA ARG A 361 17.18 9.64 -8.08
C ARG A 361 18.31 9.87 -7.08
N ILE A 362 18.09 9.41 -5.86
CA ILE A 362 19.11 9.30 -4.82
C ILE A 362 19.64 7.87 -4.80
N PHE A 363 20.96 7.73 -4.97
CA PHE A 363 21.74 6.52 -4.78
C PHE A 363 22.64 6.73 -3.57
N ALA A 364 22.43 5.95 -2.51
CA ALA A 364 23.04 6.21 -1.21
C ALA A 364 23.53 4.92 -0.53
N GLU A 365 24.44 4.15 -1.14
CA GLU A 365 24.95 2.90 -0.54
C GLU A 365 25.39 3.10 0.92
N ASN A 366 24.94 2.22 1.81
CA ASN A 366 25.03 2.33 3.28
C ASN A 366 24.22 3.49 3.89
N ASN A 367 23.16 3.93 3.21
CA ASN A 367 22.36 5.12 3.53
C ASN A 367 23.20 6.41 3.57
N GLU A 368 24.32 6.46 2.82
CA GLU A 368 25.22 7.62 2.78
C GLU A 368 25.22 8.26 1.38
N VAL A 369 25.07 9.60 1.32
CA VAL A 369 25.30 10.39 0.11
C VAL A 369 26.59 11.18 0.28
N SER A 370 27.55 10.90 -0.61
CA SER A 370 28.78 11.67 -0.70
C SER A 370 28.56 13.01 -1.38
N TYR A 371 29.33 14.00 -0.96
CA TYR A 371 29.45 15.28 -1.64
C TYR A 371 30.91 15.72 -1.69
N ASN A 372 31.26 16.43 -2.76
CA ASN A 372 32.59 17.00 -2.96
C ASN A 372 32.50 18.49 -3.15
N ILE A 373 33.40 19.21 -2.51
CA ILE A 373 33.58 20.64 -2.62
C ILE A 373 34.92 20.86 -3.29
N VAL A 374 34.94 21.67 -4.33
CA VAL A 374 36.16 22.11 -5.01
C VAL A 374 36.08 23.62 -5.13
N ALA A 375 37.10 24.31 -4.65
CA ALA A 375 37.18 25.76 -4.73
C ALA A 375 38.57 26.26 -5.10
N ALA A 376 38.60 27.46 -5.66
CA ALA A 376 39.81 28.19 -5.98
C ALA A 376 39.71 29.64 -5.49
N THR A 377 40.73 30.13 -4.78
CA THR A 377 40.80 31.54 -4.38
C THR A 377 41.04 32.44 -5.60
N GLU A 378 40.73 33.74 -5.48
CA GLU A 378 41.08 34.70 -6.51
C GLU A 378 42.61 34.85 -6.66
N ASN A 379 43.06 35.32 -7.83
CA ASN A 379 44.45 35.75 -8.01
C ASN A 379 44.59 37.18 -7.47
N THR A 380 45.52 37.41 -6.55
CA THR A 380 45.75 38.73 -5.93
C THR A 380 47.04 39.42 -6.42
N GLN A 381 47.81 38.76 -7.29
CA GLN A 381 48.94 39.37 -8.01
C GLN A 381 48.48 40.26 -9.16
N SER A 382 47.28 40.02 -9.70
CA SER A 382 46.74 40.72 -10.85
C SER A 382 45.22 40.90 -10.76
N GLY A 383 44.64 41.76 -11.60
CA GLY A 383 43.19 41.97 -11.64
C GLY A 383 42.65 43.10 -10.74
N PRO A 384 41.32 43.24 -10.62
CA PRO A 384 40.68 44.37 -9.96
C PRO A 384 40.83 44.36 -8.43
N ASN A 385 41.07 43.20 -7.83
CA ASN A 385 41.28 43.02 -6.39
C ASN A 385 42.76 42.77 -6.04
N ALA A 386 43.69 43.11 -6.95
CA ALA A 386 45.11 42.91 -6.72
C ALA A 386 45.62 43.66 -5.48
N GLY A 387 46.47 43.00 -4.71
CA GLY A 387 47.06 43.53 -3.48
C GLY A 387 47.27 42.44 -2.43
N PRO A 388 47.98 42.77 -1.34
CA PRO A 388 48.36 41.78 -0.34
C PRO A 388 47.14 41.36 0.47
N VAL A 389 46.96 40.04 0.60
CA VAL A 389 45.98 39.42 1.49
C VAL A 389 46.70 38.71 2.63
N THR A 390 45.97 38.41 3.70
CA THR A 390 46.46 37.52 4.76
C THR A 390 45.53 36.34 4.85
N ILE A 391 46.09 35.14 4.72
CA ILE A 391 45.36 33.89 4.88
C ILE A 391 46.15 32.90 5.74
N SER A 392 45.44 31.95 6.34
CA SER A 392 46.00 30.83 7.08
C SER A 392 45.48 29.49 6.54
N GLU A 393 46.22 28.42 6.80
CA GLU A 393 45.84 27.06 6.39
C GLU A 393 44.50 26.61 7.00
N THR A 394 44.13 27.22 8.15
CA THR A 394 42.88 26.96 8.87
C THR A 394 41.73 27.87 8.44
N ASP A 395 41.95 28.82 7.53
CA ASP A 395 40.85 29.61 6.99
C ASP A 395 39.97 28.70 6.13
N GLU A 396 38.65 28.86 6.23
CA GLU A 396 37.69 27.93 5.66
C GLU A 396 36.50 28.61 5.01
N ILE A 397 35.87 27.87 4.09
CA ILE A 397 34.47 28.09 3.71
C ILE A 397 33.60 27.18 4.55
N THR A 398 32.51 27.72 5.11
CA THR A 398 31.50 26.95 5.83
C THR A 398 30.15 27.06 5.15
N ALA A 399 29.38 25.99 5.08
CA ALA A 399 27.96 26.06 4.69
C ALA A 399 27.14 24.96 5.38
N SER A 400 25.81 25.10 5.29
CA SER A 400 24.86 24.06 5.69
C SER A 400 24.16 23.52 4.45
N VAL A 401 24.18 22.20 4.26
CA VAL A 401 23.38 21.49 3.26
C VAL A 401 22.24 20.81 3.98
N ASP A 402 21.04 21.05 3.51
CA ASP A 402 19.83 20.39 3.98
C ASP A 402 19.18 19.67 2.80
N ILE A 403 18.82 18.40 3.01
CA ILE A 403 18.04 17.61 2.06
C ILE A 403 16.75 17.26 2.78
N SER A 404 15.63 17.82 2.35
CA SER A 404 14.35 17.70 3.07
C SER A 404 13.14 17.71 2.15
N GLY A 405 11.99 17.37 2.74
CA GLY A 405 10.71 17.33 2.05
C GLY A 405 10.68 16.29 0.93
N LEU A 406 11.42 15.20 1.09
CA LEU A 406 11.50 14.14 0.11
C LEU A 406 10.18 13.37 0.08
N THR A 407 9.63 13.19 -1.11
CA THR A 407 8.47 12.31 -1.34
C THR A 407 8.82 11.34 -2.46
N ILE A 408 8.54 10.07 -2.21
CA ILE A 408 8.92 8.98 -3.11
C ILE A 408 7.93 8.90 -4.28
N GLU A 409 8.44 8.82 -5.50
CA GLU A 409 7.69 8.36 -6.67
C GLU A 409 7.84 6.84 -6.82
N SER A 410 9.09 6.36 -6.77
CA SER A 410 9.40 4.94 -6.70
C SER A 410 10.70 4.70 -5.93
N ALA A 411 10.85 3.55 -5.29
CA ALA A 411 12.12 3.17 -4.68
C ALA A 411 12.41 1.69 -4.92
N PHE A 412 13.69 1.36 -5.03
CA PHE A 412 14.19 0.00 -5.13
C PHE A 412 15.30 -0.20 -4.10
N GLY A 413 15.11 -1.15 -3.21
CA GLY A 413 16.03 -1.48 -2.13
C GLY A 413 15.36 -2.34 -1.06
N ILE A 414 15.85 -2.29 0.17
CA ILE A 414 15.25 -3.02 1.29
C ILE A 414 14.29 -2.07 2.02
N VAL A 415 12.99 -2.25 1.79
CA VAL A 415 11.94 -1.63 2.61
C VAL A 415 11.80 -2.46 3.88
N LEU A 416 11.98 -1.88 5.06
CA LEU A 416 11.80 -2.62 6.31
C LEU A 416 10.32 -2.92 6.54
N ALA A 417 10.03 -3.91 7.38
CA ALA A 417 8.66 -4.36 7.58
C ALA A 417 7.78 -3.22 8.10
N GLN A 418 6.84 -2.75 7.28
CA GLN A 418 5.89 -1.70 7.63
C GLN A 418 4.56 -2.31 8.02
N THR A 419 3.85 -1.67 8.95
CA THR A 419 2.54 -2.13 9.36
C THR A 419 1.49 -1.04 9.22
N VAL A 420 0.42 -1.33 8.50
CA VAL A 420 -0.65 -0.39 8.18
C VAL A 420 -1.98 -0.92 8.72
N LEU A 421 -2.79 -0.03 9.28
CA LEU A 421 -4.16 -0.33 9.69
C LEU A 421 -5.11 -0.23 8.50
N LEU A 422 -6.01 -1.21 8.38
CA LEU A 422 -7.00 -1.31 7.31
C LEU A 422 -8.38 -1.06 7.93
N GLY A 423 -8.79 0.19 7.92
CA GLY A 423 -10.00 0.73 8.57
C GLY A 423 -9.76 2.15 9.09
N ASP A 424 -10.82 2.86 9.43
CA ASP A 424 -10.77 4.26 9.86
C ASP A 424 -10.51 4.37 11.37
N ASN A 425 -9.25 4.42 11.81
CA ASN A 425 -8.90 4.43 13.25
C ASN A 425 -9.63 5.53 14.06
N ASP A 426 -10.42 5.15 15.07
CA ASP A 426 -11.06 6.06 16.03
C ASP A 426 -10.16 6.26 17.26
N VAL A 427 -9.30 7.27 17.16
CA VAL A 427 -8.34 7.67 18.21
C VAL A 427 -8.96 7.91 19.60
N SER A 428 -10.29 8.00 19.73
CA SER A 428 -10.96 8.15 21.02
C SER A 428 -10.98 6.87 21.87
N ASN A 429 -10.80 5.70 21.25
CA ASN A 429 -10.75 4.41 21.94
C ASN A 429 -9.32 3.89 22.19
N ASP A 430 -8.31 4.55 21.60
CA ASP A 430 -6.90 4.21 21.75
C ASP A 430 -6.44 4.37 23.20
N THR A 431 -6.02 3.26 23.82
CA THR A 431 -5.48 3.23 25.19
C THR A 431 -3.96 3.12 25.23
N GLY A 432 -3.29 3.89 24.36
CA GLY A 432 -1.83 4.00 24.28
C GLY A 432 -1.19 3.26 23.10
N SER A 433 -1.98 2.56 22.30
CA SER A 433 -1.61 2.02 20.98
C SER A 433 -2.84 2.06 20.11
N GLU A 434 -2.65 2.22 18.80
CA GLU A 434 -3.73 2.26 17.82
C GLU A 434 -4.44 0.91 17.77
N ILE A 435 -5.77 0.92 17.82
CA ILE A 435 -6.61 -0.27 17.74
C ILE A 435 -7.72 -0.09 16.71
N LEU A 436 -8.22 -1.18 16.15
CA LEU A 436 -9.43 -1.20 15.31
C LEU A 436 -10.45 -2.15 15.91
N ASP A 437 -11.64 -1.65 16.24
CA ASP A 437 -12.76 -2.45 16.73
C ASP A 437 -13.73 -2.79 15.61
N VAL A 438 -13.86 -4.09 15.30
CA VAL A 438 -14.76 -4.56 14.24
C VAL A 438 -16.24 -4.25 14.51
N PHE A 439 -16.62 -3.94 15.76
CA PHE A 439 -17.98 -3.54 16.13
C PHE A 439 -18.17 -2.04 16.30
N ASN A 440 -17.16 -1.22 15.99
CA ASN A 440 -17.28 0.23 15.91
C ASN A 440 -17.56 0.65 14.47
N ASP A 441 -18.74 1.23 14.22
CA ASP A 441 -19.17 1.63 12.88
C ASP A 441 -18.37 2.81 12.29
N ASN A 442 -17.52 3.46 13.09
CA ASN A 442 -16.59 4.47 12.59
C ASN A 442 -15.24 3.88 12.16
N GLU A 443 -14.95 2.62 12.52
CA GLU A 443 -13.67 1.97 12.26
C GLU A 443 -13.80 0.80 11.27
N ALA A 444 -14.89 0.06 11.40
CA ALA A 444 -15.16 -1.11 10.58
C ALA A 444 -15.83 -0.71 9.26
N GLU A 445 -15.31 -1.25 8.17
CA GLU A 445 -16.00 -1.23 6.90
C GLU A 445 -17.15 -2.22 6.93
N VAL A 446 -18.34 -1.75 6.54
CA VAL A 446 -19.57 -2.55 6.59
C VAL A 446 -20.14 -2.68 5.19
N THR A 447 -20.16 -3.90 4.68
CA THR A 447 -20.77 -4.26 3.41
C THR A 447 -22.07 -5.01 3.68
N THR A 448 -23.18 -4.45 3.25
CA THR A 448 -24.49 -5.12 3.29
C THR A 448 -24.61 -6.04 2.07
N ILE A 449 -25.14 -7.25 2.28
CA ILE A 449 -25.45 -8.17 1.19
C ILE A 449 -26.96 -8.14 0.98
N ASP A 450 -27.38 -7.35 -0.01
CA ASP A 450 -28.79 -7.20 -0.36
C ASP A 450 -29.47 -8.56 -0.63
N GLY A 451 -30.65 -8.80 -0.07
CA GLY A 451 -31.49 -9.95 -0.37
C GLY A 451 -31.22 -11.20 0.48
N LEU A 452 -30.09 -11.31 1.19
CA LEU A 452 -29.79 -12.50 2.00
C LEU A 452 -30.67 -12.61 3.26
N ASP A 453 -31.04 -11.49 3.86
CA ASP A 453 -31.97 -11.43 4.98
C ASP A 453 -33.39 -11.79 4.54
N GLU A 454 -33.92 -11.23 3.44
CA GLU A 454 -35.24 -11.64 2.92
C GLU A 454 -35.25 -13.11 2.49
N PHE A 455 -34.12 -13.61 1.95
CA PHE A 455 -33.98 -15.02 1.63
C PHE A 455 -34.03 -15.90 2.89
N SER A 456 -33.36 -15.48 3.97
CA SER A 456 -33.35 -16.20 5.25
C SER A 456 -34.75 -16.29 5.87
N ASP A 457 -35.57 -15.25 5.71
CA ASP A 457 -36.96 -15.21 6.19
C ASP A 457 -37.87 -16.21 5.45
N GLN A 458 -37.63 -16.42 4.16
CA GLN A 458 -38.43 -17.34 3.33
C GLN A 458 -37.98 -18.79 3.46
N ILE A 459 -36.73 -19.02 3.87
CA ILE A 459 -36.11 -20.33 3.83
C ILE A 459 -35.31 -20.62 5.11
N ASP A 460 -35.94 -21.34 6.04
CA ASP A 460 -35.28 -21.93 7.21
C ASP A 460 -34.86 -23.40 6.94
N GLY A 461 -33.71 -23.82 7.47
CA GLY A 461 -33.26 -25.22 7.51
C GLY A 461 -32.50 -25.72 6.28
N PHE A 462 -32.19 -24.85 5.31
CA PHE A 462 -31.32 -25.17 4.19
C PHE A 462 -29.86 -24.86 4.53
N LYS A 463 -28.95 -25.80 4.21
CA LYS A 463 -27.51 -25.59 4.30
C LYS A 463 -26.85 -25.64 2.93
N PHE A 464 -26.24 -24.54 2.51
CA PHE A 464 -25.43 -24.44 1.30
C PHE A 464 -24.23 -25.37 1.39
N THR A 465 -23.86 -25.95 0.26
CA THR A 465 -22.69 -26.83 0.14
C THR A 465 -21.71 -26.26 -0.87
N GLU A 466 -20.43 -26.22 -0.49
CA GLU A 466 -19.35 -25.62 -1.28
C GLU A 466 -19.44 -24.08 -1.43
N PRO A 467 -19.78 -23.31 -0.37
CA PRO A 467 -19.79 -21.85 -0.48
C PRO A 467 -18.37 -21.29 -0.61
N ILE A 468 -18.23 -20.17 -1.32
CA ILE A 468 -16.95 -19.52 -1.60
C ILE A 468 -17.10 -18.01 -1.40
N ILE A 469 -16.09 -17.39 -0.79
CA ILE A 469 -15.89 -15.93 -0.82
C ILE A 469 -14.62 -15.67 -1.62
N ASN A 470 -14.69 -14.76 -2.58
CA ASN A 470 -13.54 -14.30 -3.34
C ASN A 470 -13.32 -12.80 -3.09
N ILE A 471 -12.07 -12.40 -2.87
CA ILE A 471 -11.64 -11.01 -2.98
C ILE A 471 -11.00 -10.87 -4.36
N ASN A 472 -11.70 -10.19 -5.26
CA ASN A 472 -11.19 -9.85 -6.58
C ASN A 472 -10.50 -8.49 -6.47
N TYR A 473 -9.27 -8.33 -6.94
CA TYR A 473 -8.57 -7.05 -6.78
C TYR A 473 -7.68 -6.70 -7.98
N THR A 474 -7.40 -5.41 -8.12
CA THR A 474 -6.26 -4.91 -8.89
C THR A 474 -5.26 -4.24 -7.96
N SER A 475 -3.97 -4.30 -8.28
CA SER A 475 -2.95 -3.71 -7.41
C SER A 475 -1.67 -3.35 -8.15
N ASN A 476 -1.03 -2.26 -7.72
CA ASN A 476 0.31 -1.87 -8.14
C ASN A 476 1.43 -2.34 -7.20
N ILE A 477 1.08 -3.04 -6.12
CA ILE A 477 1.98 -3.47 -5.06
C ILE A 477 2.86 -4.60 -5.58
N LYS A 478 4.18 -4.37 -5.61
CA LYS A 478 5.21 -5.31 -6.08
C LYS A 478 6.09 -5.85 -4.96
N ILE A 479 5.59 -5.73 -3.74
CA ILE A 479 6.24 -6.13 -2.51
C ILE A 479 5.32 -7.12 -1.79
N GLU A 480 5.91 -8.08 -1.08
CA GLU A 480 5.13 -9.07 -0.33
C GLU A 480 4.30 -8.35 0.74
N THR A 481 2.97 -8.47 0.69
CA THR A 481 2.08 -7.87 1.69
C THR A 481 1.14 -8.94 2.22
N THR A 482 1.15 -9.15 3.53
CA THR A 482 0.22 -10.06 4.22
C THR A 482 -0.80 -9.26 5.01
N ILE A 483 -2.07 -9.54 4.77
CA ILE A 483 -3.19 -8.93 5.47
C ILE A 483 -3.69 -9.91 6.52
N TYR A 484 -3.81 -9.40 7.75
CA TYR A 484 -4.48 -10.06 8.87
C TYR A 484 -5.77 -9.31 9.14
N ALA A 485 -6.90 -10.00 9.09
CA ALA A 485 -8.19 -9.33 9.13
C ALA A 485 -9.19 -10.05 10.03
N ALA A 486 -10.10 -9.25 10.60
CA ALA A 486 -11.34 -9.71 11.18
C ALA A 486 -12.44 -9.49 10.14
N LEU A 487 -12.90 -10.58 9.52
CA LEU A 487 -14.11 -10.57 8.69
C LEU A 487 -15.23 -11.21 9.50
N VAL A 488 -16.30 -10.46 9.77
CA VAL A 488 -17.40 -10.90 10.63
C VAL A 488 -18.72 -10.80 9.89
N GLY A 489 -19.39 -11.93 9.71
CA GLY A 489 -20.74 -11.98 9.19
C GLY A 489 -21.73 -11.84 10.33
N VAL A 490 -22.66 -10.88 10.22
CA VAL A 490 -23.74 -10.65 11.19
C VAL A 490 -25.07 -10.94 10.51
N ASP A 491 -25.89 -11.80 11.09
CA ASP A 491 -27.23 -12.11 10.58
C ASP A 491 -28.30 -11.11 11.08
N ALA A 492 -29.52 -11.23 10.56
CA ALA A 492 -30.66 -10.37 10.93
C ALA A 492 -31.05 -10.45 12.42
N ASP A 493 -30.68 -11.54 13.11
CA ASP A 493 -30.90 -11.73 14.55
C ASP A 493 -29.75 -11.16 15.42
N GLY A 494 -28.65 -10.71 14.79
CA GLY A 494 -27.45 -10.18 15.43
C GLY A 494 -26.44 -11.24 15.87
N ASN A 495 -26.56 -12.49 15.42
CA ASN A 495 -25.53 -13.51 15.66
C ASN A 495 -24.33 -13.24 14.73
N SER A 496 -23.12 -13.41 15.28
CA SER A 496 -21.87 -13.14 14.56
C SER A 496 -21.05 -14.41 14.37
N VAL A 497 -20.51 -14.57 13.16
CA VAL A 497 -19.55 -15.61 12.83
C VAL A 497 -18.31 -14.98 12.20
N TYR A 498 -17.13 -15.33 12.73
CA TYR A 498 -15.85 -14.85 12.22
C TYR A 498 -15.36 -15.79 11.12
N LEU A 499 -14.88 -15.23 10.01
CA LEU A 499 -14.13 -16.01 9.02
C LEU A 499 -12.75 -16.30 9.60
N SER A 500 -12.36 -17.57 9.57
CA SER A 500 -11.11 -18.07 10.12
C SER A 500 -10.48 -19.13 9.20
N GLY A 501 -9.16 -19.19 9.22
CA GLY A 501 -8.40 -20.20 8.48
C GLY A 501 -8.45 -21.58 9.15
N ASN A 502 -8.47 -22.63 8.33
CA ASN A 502 -8.35 -24.01 8.82
C ASN A 502 -6.98 -24.25 9.43
N ALA A 503 -6.92 -24.97 10.55
CA ALA A 503 -5.67 -25.27 11.25
C ALA A 503 -4.63 -25.94 10.35
N GLY A 504 -3.41 -25.40 10.33
CA GLY A 504 -2.29 -25.78 9.47
C GLY A 504 -2.41 -25.31 8.01
N GLY A 505 -3.43 -24.51 7.68
CA GLY A 505 -3.68 -23.96 6.35
C GLY A 505 -3.01 -22.60 6.11
N PRO A 506 -2.98 -22.11 4.86
CA PRO A 506 -2.35 -20.84 4.52
C PRO A 506 -3.07 -19.62 5.10
N ASN A 507 -4.38 -19.74 5.41
CA ASN A 507 -5.20 -18.66 5.93
C ASN A 507 -5.30 -18.62 7.47
N GLU A 508 -4.64 -19.56 8.17
CA GLU A 508 -4.66 -19.64 9.64
C GLU A 508 -3.81 -18.53 10.26
N VAL A 509 -4.41 -17.76 11.17
CA VAL A 509 -3.66 -16.86 12.05
C VAL A 509 -3.20 -17.64 13.27
N THR A 510 -1.93 -17.51 13.63
CA THR A 510 -1.31 -18.19 14.77
C THR A 510 -0.84 -17.18 15.81
N ALA A 511 -0.62 -17.64 17.05
CA ALA A 511 -0.09 -16.79 18.11
C ALA A 511 1.35 -16.28 17.88
N GLY A 512 2.04 -16.79 16.85
CA GLY A 512 3.36 -16.32 16.43
C GLY A 512 3.32 -15.23 15.37
N ASP A 513 2.17 -14.98 14.76
CA ASP A 513 2.01 -13.94 13.75
C ASP A 513 2.06 -12.55 14.42
N PRO A 514 2.66 -11.52 13.79
CA PRO A 514 2.94 -10.22 14.40
C PRO A 514 1.70 -9.30 14.50
N ILE A 515 0.56 -9.84 14.91
CA ILE A 515 -0.74 -9.14 14.88
C ILE A 515 -1.25 -8.81 16.30
N THR A 516 -1.44 -7.51 16.55
CA THR A 516 -2.07 -6.94 17.76
C THR A 516 -2.88 -5.71 17.37
N GLY A 517 -3.84 -5.29 18.19
CA GLY A 517 -4.62 -4.06 17.95
C GLY A 517 -5.96 -4.29 17.24
N LEU A 518 -6.21 -5.47 16.69
CA LEU A 518 -7.55 -5.83 16.21
C LEU A 518 -8.41 -6.32 17.37
N VAL A 519 -9.51 -5.62 17.65
CA VAL A 519 -10.38 -5.87 18.80
C VAL A 519 -11.84 -6.07 18.39
N ALA A 520 -12.63 -6.63 19.29
CA ALA A 520 -14.08 -6.68 19.22
C ALA A 520 -14.67 -6.24 20.56
N ASN A 521 -15.48 -5.19 20.56
CA ASN A 521 -16.04 -4.57 21.77
C ASN A 521 -14.97 -4.26 22.84
N GLY A 522 -13.83 -3.71 22.39
CA GLY A 522 -12.68 -3.36 23.22
C GLY A 522 -11.89 -4.55 23.79
N GLN A 523 -12.08 -5.77 23.28
CA GLN A 523 -11.28 -6.94 23.64
C GLN A 523 -10.46 -7.43 22.45
N GLN A 524 -9.16 -7.70 22.66
CA GLN A 524 -8.28 -8.25 21.62
C GLN A 524 -8.85 -9.54 21.04
N LEU A 525 -8.96 -9.58 19.71
CA LEU A 525 -9.39 -10.76 18.98
C LEU A 525 -8.35 -11.88 19.11
N LEU A 526 -8.85 -13.10 19.28
CA LEU A 526 -8.03 -14.32 19.29
C LEU A 526 -7.66 -14.73 17.85
N PRO A 527 -6.56 -15.47 17.64
CA PRO A 527 -6.17 -15.92 16.30
C PRO A 527 -7.26 -16.72 15.55
N GLU A 528 -8.07 -17.49 16.27
CA GLU A 528 -9.22 -18.24 15.73
C GLU A 528 -10.40 -17.36 15.29
N GLN A 529 -10.35 -16.05 15.57
CA GLN A 529 -11.33 -15.06 15.14
C GLN A 529 -10.79 -14.17 14.00
N LEU A 530 -9.63 -14.53 13.45
CA LEU A 530 -8.94 -13.80 12.40
C LEU A 530 -8.66 -14.73 11.21
N VAL A 531 -8.49 -14.11 10.06
CA VAL A 531 -8.04 -14.77 8.83
C VAL A 531 -6.84 -14.01 8.27
N LYS A 532 -5.89 -14.72 7.65
CA LYS A 532 -4.82 -14.08 6.89
C LYS A 532 -4.82 -14.46 5.42
N PHE A 533 -4.31 -13.56 4.59
CA PHE A 533 -4.09 -13.77 3.16
C PHE A 533 -3.02 -12.82 2.65
N SER A 534 -2.39 -13.14 1.53
CA SER A 534 -1.34 -12.31 0.95
C SER A 534 -1.79 -11.70 -0.37
N ILE A 535 -1.34 -10.47 -0.62
CA ILE A 535 -1.36 -9.87 -1.95
C ILE A 535 -0.15 -10.43 -2.68
N ASP A 536 -0.39 -11.34 -3.63
CA ASP A 536 0.69 -11.96 -4.38
C ASP A 536 1.48 -10.90 -5.16
N ASN A 537 2.81 -11.00 -5.14
CA ASN A 537 3.71 -10.18 -5.94
C ASN A 537 3.68 -10.63 -7.41
N VAL A 538 2.56 -10.37 -8.09
CA VAL A 538 2.39 -10.69 -9.50
C VAL A 538 2.29 -9.39 -10.29
N SER A 539 3.28 -9.16 -11.16
CA SER A 539 3.34 -8.00 -12.08
C SER A 539 2.09 -7.82 -12.95
N ASP A 540 1.24 -8.84 -13.03
CA ASP A 540 0.07 -8.89 -13.89
C ASP A 540 -1.19 -8.33 -13.22
N CYS A 541 -1.22 -8.13 -11.90
CA CYS A 541 -2.40 -7.65 -11.14
C CYS A 541 -2.71 -6.15 -11.34
N GLN A 542 -1.82 -5.39 -11.99
CA GLN A 542 -2.10 -3.99 -12.36
C GLN A 542 -3.10 -3.89 -13.53
N ASN A 543 -3.04 -4.86 -14.46
CA ASN A 543 -3.82 -4.82 -15.70
C ASN A 543 -4.84 -5.96 -15.79
N ASN A 544 -4.87 -6.86 -14.81
CA ASN A 544 -5.78 -7.99 -14.72
C ASN A 544 -6.30 -8.11 -13.30
N THR A 545 -7.56 -8.52 -13.15
CA THR A 545 -8.14 -8.86 -11.85
C THR A 545 -7.48 -10.12 -11.30
N CYS A 546 -6.87 -10.00 -10.13
CA CYS A 546 -6.35 -11.09 -9.32
C CYS A 546 -7.39 -11.50 -8.28
N GLN A 547 -7.24 -12.70 -7.70
CA GLN A 547 -8.28 -13.28 -6.85
C GLN A 547 -7.67 -14.01 -5.65
N ILE A 548 -8.15 -13.69 -4.46
CA ILE A 548 -7.96 -14.47 -3.23
C ILE A 548 -9.26 -15.22 -2.96
N SER A 549 -9.20 -16.54 -2.72
CA SER A 549 -10.38 -17.38 -2.56
C SER A 549 -10.40 -18.06 -1.19
N PHE A 550 -11.49 -17.86 -0.45
CA PHE A 550 -11.82 -18.54 0.79
C PHE A 550 -12.85 -19.63 0.51
N ASN A 551 -12.46 -20.88 0.68
CA ASN A 551 -13.30 -22.04 0.45
C ASN A 551 -13.20 -23.01 1.64
N ILE A 552 -14.05 -24.03 1.64
CA ILE A 552 -14.17 -25.02 2.72
C ILE A 552 -12.87 -25.80 3.02
N ASN A 553 -11.91 -25.83 2.09
CA ASN A 553 -10.64 -26.52 2.30
C ASN A 553 -9.64 -25.64 3.05
N THR A 554 -9.77 -24.31 2.96
CA THR A 554 -8.81 -23.34 3.50
C THR A 554 -9.35 -22.55 4.69
N THR A 555 -10.67 -22.43 4.84
CA THR A 555 -11.35 -21.62 5.85
C THR A 555 -12.64 -22.28 6.36
N ASN A 556 -13.23 -21.73 7.42
CA ASN A 556 -14.58 -22.07 7.92
C ASN A 556 -15.72 -21.35 7.14
N VAL A 557 -15.50 -21.01 5.87
CA VAL A 557 -16.49 -20.25 5.07
C VAL A 557 -17.86 -20.93 4.99
N ASP A 558 -17.93 -22.25 5.20
CA ASP A 558 -19.20 -22.96 5.30
C ASP A 558 -19.98 -22.57 6.54
N GLU A 559 -19.37 -22.46 7.71
CA GLU A 559 -20.03 -21.93 8.91
C GLU A 559 -20.40 -20.46 8.72
N PHE A 560 -19.49 -19.66 8.17
CA PHE A 560 -19.67 -18.22 7.94
C PHE A 560 -20.88 -17.90 7.05
N LEU A 561 -20.94 -18.45 5.84
CA LEU A 561 -22.01 -18.12 4.88
C LEU A 561 -23.32 -18.89 5.15
N ASN A 562 -23.28 -20.03 5.86
CA ASN A 562 -24.52 -20.68 6.31
C ASN A 562 -25.16 -19.98 7.51
N ASN A 563 -24.50 -18.99 8.12
CA ASN A 563 -25.14 -18.05 9.04
C ASN A 563 -26.03 -17.03 8.30
N LEU A 564 -25.99 -16.99 6.96
CA LEU A 564 -26.72 -16.04 6.13
C LEU A 564 -26.55 -14.59 6.60
N PRO A 565 -25.30 -14.08 6.63
CA PRO A 565 -25.04 -12.73 7.11
C PRO A 565 -25.74 -11.69 6.22
N SER A 566 -26.47 -10.76 6.84
CA SER A 566 -26.99 -9.56 6.18
C SER A 566 -25.90 -8.51 6.01
N ASP A 567 -24.95 -8.44 6.95
CA ASP A 567 -23.80 -7.55 6.89
C ASP A 567 -22.49 -8.32 7.06
N ILE A 568 -21.46 -7.93 6.31
CA ILE A 568 -20.08 -8.32 6.53
C ILE A 568 -19.31 -7.10 7.02
N ARG A 569 -18.68 -7.23 8.19
CA ARG A 569 -17.84 -6.22 8.82
C ARG A 569 -16.37 -6.56 8.65
N PHE A 570 -15.55 -5.54 8.42
CA PHE A 570 -14.12 -5.68 8.20
C PHE A 570 -13.30 -4.65 8.95
N VAL A 571 -12.26 -5.15 9.61
CA VAL A 571 -11.07 -4.38 10.00
C VAL A 571 -9.86 -5.27 9.77
N GLY A 572 -8.72 -4.66 9.44
CA GLY A 572 -7.51 -5.42 9.20
C GLY A 572 -6.23 -4.68 9.51
N ARG A 573 -5.14 -5.38 9.31
CA ARG A 573 -3.78 -4.86 9.40
C ARG A 573 -2.94 -5.51 8.33
N ALA A 574 -2.30 -4.70 7.50
CA ALA A 574 -1.35 -5.16 6.51
C ALA A 574 0.06 -5.10 7.08
N VAL A 575 0.84 -6.16 6.88
CA VAL A 575 2.28 -6.18 7.11
C VAL A 575 2.95 -6.23 5.73
N VAL A 576 3.60 -5.12 5.38
CA VAL A 576 4.30 -4.95 4.10
C VAL A 576 5.76 -5.34 4.29
N ASN A 577 6.24 -6.21 3.42
CA ASN A 577 7.59 -6.80 3.42
C ASN A 577 7.99 -7.45 4.74
N GLU A 578 7.16 -8.33 5.29
CA GLU A 578 7.45 -9.05 6.55
C GLU A 578 8.81 -9.76 6.53
N SER A 579 9.26 -10.21 5.35
CA SER A 579 10.55 -10.87 5.14
C SER A 579 11.76 -9.93 5.03
N GLU A 580 11.56 -8.61 4.95
CA GLU A 580 12.59 -7.58 4.71
C GLU A 580 13.49 -7.86 3.49
N ASN A 581 12.88 -8.33 2.39
CA ASN A 581 13.61 -8.59 1.15
C ASN A 581 13.75 -7.32 0.30
N GLU A 582 14.69 -7.34 -0.66
CA GLU A 582 14.74 -6.31 -1.71
C GLU A 582 13.44 -6.29 -2.51
N ALA A 583 12.88 -5.10 -2.70
CA ALA A 583 11.64 -4.91 -3.42
C ALA A 583 11.56 -3.55 -4.09
N THR A 584 10.61 -3.40 -4.99
CA THR A 584 10.24 -2.12 -5.59
C THR A 584 8.94 -1.64 -4.98
N ILE A 585 8.92 -0.39 -4.55
CA ILE A 585 7.72 0.30 -4.09
C ILE A 585 7.44 1.51 -4.98
N THR A 586 6.18 1.84 -5.15
CA THR A 586 5.71 2.99 -5.95
C THR A 586 4.63 3.72 -5.17
N THR A 587 4.54 5.04 -5.35
CA THR A 587 3.55 5.88 -4.66
C THR A 587 2.56 6.46 -5.67
N PRO A 588 1.25 6.43 -5.42
CA PRO A 588 0.59 5.78 -4.28
C PRO A 588 0.63 4.25 -4.37
N LEU A 589 0.38 3.56 -3.26
CA LEU A 589 0.13 2.13 -3.22
C LEU A 589 -1.36 1.87 -3.48
N GLU A 590 -1.65 1.35 -4.66
CA GLU A 590 -3.00 1.05 -5.10
C GLU A 590 -3.33 -0.42 -4.83
N PHE A 591 -4.39 -0.64 -4.06
CA PHE A 591 -5.05 -1.91 -3.87
C PHE A 591 -6.55 -1.64 -3.95
N ASP A 592 -7.19 -2.11 -5.02
CA ASP A 592 -8.62 -1.89 -5.30
C ASP A 592 -9.33 -3.26 -5.27
N PRO A 593 -9.84 -3.66 -4.09
CA PRO A 593 -10.52 -4.93 -3.88
C PRO A 593 -12.04 -4.81 -4.02
N GLY A 594 -12.66 -5.91 -4.44
CA GLY A 594 -14.10 -6.13 -4.46
C GLY A 594 -14.42 -7.48 -3.84
N LEU A 595 -15.50 -7.54 -3.07
CA LEU A 595 -15.93 -8.76 -2.41
C LEU A 595 -16.96 -9.47 -3.28
N ASN A 596 -16.69 -10.72 -3.62
CA ASN A 596 -17.60 -11.58 -4.34
C ASN A 596 -18.00 -12.78 -3.47
N VAL A 597 -19.30 -12.94 -3.24
CA VAL A 597 -19.89 -14.05 -2.51
C VAL A 597 -20.54 -14.99 -3.51
N ASP A 598 -20.16 -16.27 -3.53
CA ASP A 598 -20.77 -17.31 -4.35
C ASP A 598 -21.35 -18.43 -3.49
N LEU A 599 -22.66 -18.51 -3.51
CA LEU A 599 -23.50 -19.42 -2.74
C LEU A 599 -24.28 -20.32 -3.72
N PRO A 600 -23.71 -21.44 -4.18
CA PRO A 600 -24.45 -22.37 -5.01
C PRO A 600 -25.65 -22.94 -4.24
N LEU A 601 -26.84 -22.97 -4.87
CA LEU A 601 -28.06 -23.59 -4.31
C LEU A 601 -27.99 -25.12 -4.34
N ALA A 602 -26.98 -25.63 -3.64
CA ALA A 602 -26.74 -27.02 -3.39
C ALA A 602 -27.00 -27.25 -1.91
N PHE A 603 -28.04 -28.01 -1.59
CA PHE A 603 -28.61 -27.99 -0.26
C PHE A 603 -28.79 -29.36 0.36
N ARG A 604 -28.77 -29.38 1.69
CA ARG A 604 -29.26 -30.48 2.53
C ARG A 604 -30.19 -29.93 3.60
N THR A 605 -31.22 -30.69 3.95
CA THR A 605 -32.06 -30.44 5.13
C THR A 605 -31.66 -31.40 6.23
N GLU A 606 -31.64 -30.97 7.48
CA GLU A 606 -31.36 -31.88 8.59
C GLU A 606 -32.63 -32.63 9.04
N LEU A 607 -32.47 -33.88 9.51
CA LEU A 607 -33.59 -34.75 9.90
C LEU A 607 -34.51 -34.13 10.97
N GLY A 608 -34.00 -33.19 11.77
CA GLY A 608 -34.72 -32.50 12.85
C GLY A 608 -35.16 -31.06 12.55
N ASN A 609 -34.72 -30.45 11.43
CA ASN A 609 -35.11 -29.11 11.02
C ASN A 609 -35.43 -29.08 9.50
N PRO A 610 -36.62 -29.57 9.09
CA PRO A 610 -37.03 -29.51 7.70
C PRO A 610 -37.49 -28.10 7.32
N ALA A 611 -37.22 -27.68 6.10
CA ALA A 611 -37.76 -26.43 5.59
C ALA A 611 -39.27 -26.54 5.35
N ASN A 612 -40.01 -25.46 5.61
CA ASN A 612 -41.47 -25.44 5.54
C ASN A 612 -41.97 -24.49 4.45
N TYR A 613 -43.05 -24.86 3.75
CA TYR A 613 -43.75 -24.01 2.80
C TYR A 613 -45.25 -24.13 2.99
N THR A 614 -45.99 -23.03 2.92
CA THR A 614 -47.44 -23.02 3.10
C THR A 614 -48.15 -22.27 1.97
N ASP A 615 -49.26 -22.82 1.47
CA ASP A 615 -50.14 -22.16 0.51
C ASP A 615 -51.61 -22.40 0.88
N THR A 616 -52.55 -21.58 0.41
CA THR A 616 -53.98 -21.72 0.70
C THR A 616 -54.81 -21.75 -0.58
N THR A 617 -55.91 -22.48 -0.55
CA THR A 617 -56.88 -22.51 -1.64
C THR A 617 -58.30 -22.55 -1.10
N ASP A 618 -59.22 -21.85 -1.75
CA ASP A 618 -60.62 -21.91 -1.39
C ASP A 618 -61.18 -23.30 -1.70
N VAL A 619 -61.93 -23.87 -0.76
CA VAL A 619 -62.72 -25.09 -0.97
C VAL A 619 -64.17 -24.79 -0.62
N GLY A 620 -65.06 -24.98 -1.59
CA GLY A 620 -66.49 -24.82 -1.37
C GLY A 620 -67.23 -26.00 -1.97
N LEU A 621 -67.84 -26.82 -1.11
CA LEU A 621 -68.71 -27.90 -1.56
C LEU A 621 -70.16 -27.42 -1.57
N ASP A 622 -70.61 -26.86 -2.69
CA ASP A 622 -72.04 -26.51 -2.88
C ASP A 622 -72.86 -27.78 -3.11
N LEU A 623 -73.31 -28.39 -2.01
CA LEU A 623 -74.00 -29.68 -2.04
C LEU A 623 -75.52 -29.57 -1.83
N GLY A 624 -76.10 -28.38 -1.65
CA GLY A 624 -77.51 -28.21 -1.34
C GLY A 624 -77.90 -28.60 0.10
N GLU A 625 -78.99 -28.03 0.63
CA GLU A 625 -79.36 -28.14 2.05
C GLU A 625 -79.86 -29.54 2.49
N ASP A 626 -80.32 -30.39 1.56
CA ASP A 626 -80.98 -31.69 1.85
C ASP A 626 -80.10 -32.92 1.52
N THR A 627 -78.77 -32.77 1.60
CA THR A 627 -77.82 -33.72 1.03
C THR A 627 -76.94 -34.37 2.11
N ASP A 628 -77.04 -35.69 2.28
CA ASP A 628 -76.22 -36.46 3.23
C ASP A 628 -74.95 -36.99 2.53
N ILE A 629 -73.76 -36.73 3.10
CA ILE A 629 -72.50 -37.32 2.63
C ILE A 629 -72.25 -38.59 3.44
N THR A 630 -72.22 -39.74 2.78
CA THR A 630 -72.11 -41.05 3.44
C THR A 630 -70.71 -41.65 3.37
N GLU A 631 -69.96 -41.31 2.33
CA GLU A 631 -68.56 -41.70 2.15
C GLU A 631 -67.81 -40.54 1.50
N GLY A 632 -66.55 -40.33 1.85
CA GLY A 632 -65.71 -39.36 1.15
C GLY A 632 -64.24 -39.71 1.24
N GLN A 633 -63.57 -39.45 0.13
CA GLN A 633 -62.15 -39.67 -0.05
C GLN A 633 -61.53 -38.40 -0.61
N ILE A 634 -60.38 -38.01 -0.08
CA ILE A 634 -59.53 -37.01 -0.70
C ILE A 634 -58.47 -37.79 -1.49
N PHE A 635 -58.39 -37.56 -2.79
CA PHE A 635 -57.32 -38.10 -3.62
C PHE A 635 -56.33 -36.99 -3.96
N PHE A 636 -55.07 -37.33 -3.83
CA PHE A 636 -53.93 -36.45 -4.10
C PHE A 636 -53.14 -37.07 -5.24
N LEU A 637 -53.00 -36.37 -6.35
CA LEU A 637 -52.20 -36.75 -7.51
C LEU A 637 -50.98 -35.83 -7.56
N TYR A 638 -49.79 -36.38 -7.76
CA TYR A 638 -48.59 -35.56 -7.85
C TYR A 638 -47.54 -36.10 -8.81
N THR A 639 -46.69 -35.17 -9.24
CA THR A 639 -45.40 -35.43 -9.88
C THR A 639 -44.38 -34.60 -9.12
N ASN A 640 -43.31 -35.21 -8.60
CA ASN A 640 -42.24 -34.46 -7.94
C ASN A 640 -40.95 -34.62 -8.75
N ASN A 641 -40.56 -33.57 -9.48
CA ASN A 641 -39.29 -33.53 -10.21
C ASN A 641 -38.17 -32.87 -9.39
N LEU A 642 -38.44 -32.45 -8.15
CA LEU A 642 -37.40 -31.96 -7.25
C LEU A 642 -36.55 -33.13 -6.75
N PRO A 643 -35.23 -32.94 -6.54
CA PRO A 643 -34.35 -33.93 -5.91
C PRO A 643 -34.59 -34.06 -4.39
N ILE A 644 -35.65 -33.44 -3.87
CA ILE A 644 -36.03 -33.38 -2.45
C ILE A 644 -37.41 -34.01 -2.28
N GLY A 645 -37.61 -34.77 -1.21
CA GLY A 645 -38.91 -35.35 -0.87
C GLY A 645 -39.78 -34.35 -0.12
N LEU A 646 -41.09 -34.37 -0.34
CA LEU A 646 -42.03 -33.41 0.23
C LEU A 646 -43.03 -34.13 1.13
N ASN A 647 -43.10 -33.77 2.41
CA ASN A 647 -44.13 -34.25 3.31
C ASN A 647 -45.27 -33.24 3.35
N VAL A 648 -46.46 -33.66 2.92
CA VAL A 648 -47.61 -32.79 2.75
C VAL A 648 -48.60 -32.93 3.90
N PHE A 649 -49.03 -31.80 4.43
CA PHE A 649 -50.08 -31.63 5.42
C PHE A 649 -51.17 -30.73 4.85
N LEU A 650 -52.42 -31.12 5.04
CA LEU A 650 -53.60 -30.38 4.61
C LEU A 650 -54.36 -29.97 5.87
N SER A 651 -54.60 -28.68 6.08
CA SER A 651 -55.50 -28.19 7.12
C SER A 651 -56.77 -27.64 6.47
N PHE A 652 -57.92 -28.23 6.78
CA PHE A 652 -59.22 -27.75 6.31
C PHE A 652 -59.75 -26.76 7.35
N GLN A 653 -60.07 -25.55 6.91
CA GLN A 653 -60.43 -24.42 7.75
C GLN A 653 -61.80 -23.85 7.35
N ASP A 654 -62.48 -23.20 8.29
CA ASP A 654 -63.68 -22.41 8.00
C ASP A 654 -63.35 -20.98 7.53
N SER A 655 -64.38 -20.19 7.17
CA SER A 655 -64.28 -18.78 6.75
C SER A 655 -63.71 -17.82 7.79
N THR A 656 -63.40 -18.29 9.01
CA THR A 656 -62.69 -17.52 10.04
C THR A 656 -61.24 -17.98 10.25
N ASN A 657 -60.72 -18.83 9.35
CA ASN A 657 -59.42 -19.51 9.44
C ASN A 657 -59.30 -20.43 10.67
N THR A 658 -60.42 -20.91 11.22
CA THR A 658 -60.38 -21.88 12.31
C THR A 658 -60.20 -23.28 11.72
N GLU A 659 -59.16 -23.98 12.15
CA GLU A 659 -58.91 -25.38 11.75
C GLU A 659 -60.08 -26.29 12.16
N LEU A 660 -60.63 -27.00 11.19
CA LEU A 660 -61.67 -28.00 11.37
C LEU A 660 -61.08 -29.39 11.55
N PHE A 661 -60.16 -29.78 10.66
CA PHE A 661 -59.40 -31.03 10.74
C PHE A 661 -58.17 -31.01 9.82
N THR A 662 -57.22 -31.92 10.05
CA THR A 662 -56.01 -32.07 9.25
C THR A 662 -55.86 -33.44 8.62
N LEU A 663 -55.11 -33.49 7.52
CA LEU A 663 -54.60 -34.72 6.90
C LEU A 663 -53.08 -34.59 6.67
N PRO A 664 -52.28 -35.67 6.68
CA PRO A 664 -52.67 -37.05 6.96
C PRO A 664 -53.17 -37.24 8.39
N ASN A 665 -54.10 -38.20 8.59
CA ASN A 665 -54.55 -38.57 9.94
C ASN A 665 -53.34 -39.00 10.80
N PRO A 666 -53.35 -38.75 12.12
CA PRO A 666 -52.23 -39.10 13.00
C PRO A 666 -51.74 -40.54 12.80
N GLY A 667 -50.43 -40.69 12.55
CA GLY A 667 -49.79 -41.98 12.26
C GLY A 667 -49.67 -42.34 10.78
N ASN A 668 -50.21 -41.52 9.86
CA ASN A 668 -49.98 -41.62 8.43
C ASN A 668 -49.05 -40.49 7.95
N GLU A 669 -48.38 -40.69 6.82
CA GLU A 669 -47.57 -39.66 6.14
C GLU A 669 -47.93 -39.59 4.65
N TYR A 670 -48.13 -38.38 4.14
CA TYR A 670 -48.24 -38.14 2.69
C TYR A 670 -46.90 -37.63 2.18
N ARG A 671 -46.01 -38.57 1.90
CA ARG A 671 -44.66 -38.27 1.41
C ARG A 671 -44.60 -38.38 -0.10
N LEU A 672 -44.40 -37.26 -0.76
CA LEU A 672 -44.03 -37.19 -2.16
C LEU A 672 -42.56 -37.59 -2.27
N VAL A 673 -42.31 -38.70 -2.96
CA VAL A 673 -40.95 -39.23 -3.12
C VAL A 673 -40.13 -38.26 -3.96
N ALA A 674 -38.88 -38.02 -3.57
CA ALA A 674 -37.92 -37.23 -4.33
C ALA A 674 -37.69 -37.82 -5.73
N SER A 675 -37.38 -36.97 -6.71
CA SER A 675 -36.81 -37.44 -7.97
C SER A 675 -35.46 -38.14 -7.70
N PRO A 676 -35.12 -39.22 -8.43
CA PRO A 676 -33.77 -39.75 -8.42
C PRO A 676 -32.77 -38.66 -8.83
N VAL A 677 -31.57 -38.76 -8.29
CA VAL A 677 -30.47 -37.80 -8.49
C VAL A 677 -29.36 -38.50 -9.26
N ASP A 678 -28.72 -37.79 -10.18
CA ASP A 678 -27.51 -38.25 -10.85
C ASP A 678 -26.31 -38.09 -9.91
N ASP A 679 -25.61 -39.19 -9.61
CA ASP A 679 -24.52 -39.22 -8.62
C ASP A 679 -23.28 -38.36 -9.00
N VAL A 680 -23.16 -37.93 -10.26
CA VAL A 680 -22.03 -37.11 -10.74
C VAL A 680 -22.38 -35.64 -10.71
N THR A 681 -23.58 -35.28 -11.17
CA THR A 681 -23.99 -33.88 -11.35
C THR A 681 -24.82 -33.34 -10.19
N GLY A 682 -25.40 -34.20 -9.36
CA GLY A 682 -26.23 -33.81 -8.22
C GLY A 682 -27.63 -33.31 -8.58
N PHE A 683 -28.01 -33.34 -9.87
CA PHE A 683 -29.32 -32.90 -10.36
C PHE A 683 -30.35 -34.02 -10.40
N ALA A 684 -31.63 -33.64 -10.31
CA ALA A 684 -32.76 -34.54 -10.53
C ALA A 684 -32.76 -35.11 -11.95
N THR A 685 -33.04 -36.42 -12.12
CA THR A 685 -33.16 -37.06 -13.44
C THR A 685 -34.62 -37.19 -13.92
N GLY A 686 -35.57 -36.61 -13.18
CA GLY A 686 -37.01 -36.65 -13.48
C GLY A 686 -37.79 -37.59 -12.55
N GLY A 687 -38.93 -37.10 -12.06
CA GLY A 687 -39.82 -37.81 -11.16
C GLY A 687 -40.76 -38.79 -11.87
N GLN A 688 -41.36 -39.70 -11.11
CA GLN A 688 -42.45 -40.54 -11.62
C GLN A 688 -43.73 -39.70 -11.74
N GLU A 689 -44.40 -39.76 -12.89
CA GLU A 689 -45.63 -38.99 -13.13
C GLU A 689 -46.87 -39.61 -12.46
N ASN A 690 -47.77 -38.74 -11.97
CA ASN A 690 -49.12 -39.07 -11.51
C ASN A 690 -49.17 -40.13 -10.38
N ASN A 691 -48.21 -40.07 -9.47
CA ASN A 691 -48.31 -40.82 -8.21
C ASN A 691 -49.56 -40.36 -7.44
N SER A 692 -50.16 -41.26 -6.66
CA SER A 692 -51.36 -40.91 -5.90
C SER A 692 -51.38 -41.44 -4.48
N PHE A 693 -51.99 -40.66 -3.58
CA PHE A 693 -52.40 -41.09 -2.26
C PHE A 693 -53.90 -40.84 -2.10
N VAL A 694 -54.59 -41.71 -1.36
CA VAL A 694 -56.02 -41.59 -1.09
C VAL A 694 -56.24 -41.56 0.42
N ALA A 695 -56.75 -40.45 0.92
CA ALA A 695 -57.20 -40.29 2.29
C ALA A 695 -58.68 -40.64 2.38
N THR A 696 -59.04 -41.64 3.19
CA THR A 696 -60.45 -41.87 3.50
C THR A 696 -60.83 -40.98 4.68
N LEU A 697 -61.91 -40.21 4.53
CA LEU A 697 -62.41 -39.32 5.58
C LEU A 697 -63.26 -40.10 6.58
N THR A 698 -63.12 -39.77 7.86
CA THR A 698 -64.00 -40.27 8.92
C THR A 698 -65.38 -39.59 8.86
N GLU A 699 -66.38 -40.18 9.50
CA GLU A 699 -67.74 -39.62 9.54
C GLU A 699 -67.76 -38.18 10.11
N GLU A 700 -66.93 -37.90 11.12
CA GLU A 700 -66.82 -36.55 11.69
C GLU A 700 -66.12 -35.58 10.72
N GLN A 701 -65.08 -36.00 10.02
CA GLN A 701 -64.43 -35.18 8.99
C GLN A 701 -65.36 -34.89 7.82
N LEU A 702 -66.23 -35.84 7.43
CA LEU A 702 -67.25 -35.63 6.38
C LEU A 702 -68.28 -34.58 6.78
N ARG A 703 -68.67 -34.55 8.07
CA ARG A 703 -69.56 -33.53 8.61
C ARG A 703 -68.92 -32.15 8.57
N LEU A 704 -67.64 -32.06 8.92
CA LEU A 704 -66.87 -30.81 8.95
C LEU A 704 -66.47 -30.32 7.56
N LEU A 705 -66.25 -31.22 6.59
CA LEU A 705 -65.89 -30.86 5.22
C LEU A 705 -66.94 -29.97 4.54
N LYS A 706 -68.22 -30.09 4.92
CA LYS A 706 -69.32 -29.23 4.42
C LYS A 706 -69.20 -27.77 4.84
N THR A 707 -68.50 -27.50 5.93
CA THR A 707 -68.29 -26.16 6.48
C THR A 707 -66.87 -25.67 6.26
N ALA A 708 -66.03 -26.45 5.55
CA ALA A 708 -64.71 -26.00 5.15
C ALA A 708 -64.87 -25.02 4.00
N ASP A 709 -64.22 -23.87 4.15
CA ASP A 709 -64.15 -22.80 3.16
C ASP A 709 -62.74 -22.69 2.55
N ILE A 710 -61.71 -23.14 3.29
CA ILE A 710 -60.29 -23.03 2.91
C ILE A 710 -59.58 -24.36 3.15
N VAL A 711 -58.64 -24.72 2.27
CA VAL A 711 -57.61 -25.73 2.53
C VAL A 711 -56.26 -25.05 2.52
N GLU A 712 -55.56 -25.12 3.64
CA GLU A 712 -54.16 -24.79 3.75
C GLU A 712 -53.30 -26.02 3.47
N PHE A 713 -52.29 -25.83 2.65
CA PHE A 713 -51.34 -26.81 2.17
C PHE A 713 -49.97 -26.50 2.78
N SER A 714 -49.56 -27.27 3.77
CA SER A 714 -48.25 -27.16 4.42
C SER A 714 -47.32 -28.28 3.93
N ILE A 715 -46.12 -27.94 3.48
CA ILE A 715 -45.10 -28.85 2.98
C ILE A 715 -43.87 -28.79 3.85
N ASN A 716 -43.36 -29.94 4.26
CA ASN A 716 -42.03 -30.09 4.82
C ASN A 716 -41.09 -30.65 3.75
N LEU A 717 -40.05 -29.92 3.38
CA LEU A 717 -39.01 -30.35 2.44
C LEU A 717 -37.95 -31.17 3.19
N ARG A 718 -37.62 -32.37 2.68
CA ARG A 718 -36.63 -33.27 3.26
C ARG A 718 -35.73 -33.89 2.19
N SER A 719 -34.44 -33.58 2.22
CA SER A 719 -33.44 -34.19 1.35
C SER A 719 -33.36 -35.69 1.61
N SER A 720 -33.08 -36.46 0.55
CA SER A 720 -32.88 -37.90 0.64
C SER A 720 -31.49 -38.20 1.24
N GLU A 721 -31.45 -39.02 2.29
CA GLU A 721 -30.21 -39.62 2.83
C GLU A 721 -29.11 -38.63 3.29
N ASN A 722 -29.44 -37.39 3.68
CA ASN A 722 -28.49 -36.33 4.05
C ASN A 722 -27.46 -35.99 2.94
N LYS A 723 -27.74 -36.32 1.68
CA LYS A 723 -26.88 -35.94 0.56
C LYS A 723 -27.21 -34.53 0.10
N ALA A 724 -26.17 -33.80 -0.32
CA ALA A 724 -26.32 -32.51 -0.99
C ALA A 724 -27.00 -32.74 -2.34
N VAL A 725 -28.01 -31.93 -2.66
CA VAL A 725 -28.71 -31.97 -3.95
C VAL A 725 -28.71 -30.60 -4.59
N ARG A 726 -28.58 -30.56 -5.92
CA ARG A 726 -28.55 -29.32 -6.70
C ARG A 726 -29.89 -29.08 -7.36
N LEU A 727 -30.38 -27.85 -7.30
CA LEU A 727 -31.65 -27.44 -7.89
C LEU A 727 -31.43 -26.73 -9.22
N ARG A 728 -32.26 -27.05 -10.22
CA ARG A 728 -32.39 -26.25 -11.44
C ARG A 728 -33.63 -25.37 -11.37
N ALA A 729 -33.59 -24.25 -12.06
CA ALA A 729 -34.77 -23.38 -12.24
C ALA A 729 -35.98 -24.12 -12.85
N SER A 730 -35.74 -25.16 -13.64
CA SER A 730 -36.82 -25.99 -14.24
C SER A 730 -37.37 -27.08 -13.31
N ASP A 731 -36.70 -27.38 -12.19
CA ASP A 731 -37.17 -28.41 -11.28
C ASP A 731 -38.45 -27.92 -10.58
N SER A 732 -39.45 -28.78 -10.52
CA SER A 732 -40.80 -28.42 -10.07
C SER A 732 -41.51 -29.62 -9.46
N PHE A 733 -42.55 -29.35 -8.67
CA PHE A 733 -43.51 -30.36 -8.30
C PHE A 733 -44.92 -29.91 -8.69
N ARG A 734 -45.76 -30.86 -9.06
CA ARG A 734 -47.11 -30.61 -9.53
C ARG A 734 -48.07 -31.40 -8.68
N ILE A 735 -49.14 -30.76 -8.24
CA ILE A 735 -50.16 -31.38 -7.39
C ILE A 735 -51.55 -31.17 -7.99
N SER A 736 -52.40 -32.18 -7.84
CA SER A 736 -53.84 -32.07 -8.02
C SER A 736 -54.53 -32.70 -6.81
N LEU A 737 -55.43 -31.95 -6.20
CA LEU A 737 -56.21 -32.38 -5.05
C LEU A 737 -57.67 -32.48 -5.49
N GLY A 738 -58.34 -33.59 -5.18
CA GLY A 738 -59.76 -33.72 -5.42
C GLY A 738 -60.46 -34.49 -4.30
N ALA A 739 -61.74 -34.21 -4.13
CA ALA A 739 -62.62 -34.95 -3.25
C ALA A 739 -63.52 -35.86 -4.09
N ARG A 740 -63.56 -37.15 -3.76
CA ARG A 740 -64.58 -38.08 -4.24
C ARG A 740 -65.55 -38.33 -3.09
N ILE A 741 -66.76 -37.80 -3.21
CA ILE A 741 -67.80 -37.93 -2.19
C ILE A 741 -68.98 -38.72 -2.73
N LYS A 742 -69.55 -39.55 -1.87
CA LYS A 742 -70.80 -40.26 -2.13
C LYS A 742 -71.92 -39.54 -1.40
N ILE A 743 -72.84 -39.06 -2.20
CA ILE A 743 -73.96 -38.25 -1.79
C ILE A 743 -75.22 -39.10 -1.84
N GLU A 744 -76.01 -39.07 -0.77
CA GLU A 744 -77.37 -39.58 -0.75
C GLU A 744 -78.36 -38.43 -0.63
N ASN A 745 -79.24 -38.30 -1.63
CA ASN A 745 -80.34 -37.35 -1.60
C ASN A 745 -81.63 -38.09 -1.22
N LYS A 746 -82.34 -37.57 -0.22
CA LYS A 746 -83.68 -38.04 0.14
C LYS A 746 -84.71 -37.13 -0.52
N PHE A 747 -85.47 -37.68 -1.46
CA PHE A 747 -86.59 -36.97 -2.07
C PHE A 747 -87.90 -37.56 -1.53
N GLY A 748 -88.58 -36.83 -0.64
CA GLY A 748 -89.85 -37.26 -0.04
C GLY A 748 -89.91 -36.96 1.46
N GLY A 749 -91.13 -36.89 1.99
CA GLY A 749 -91.45 -36.56 3.39
C GLY A 749 -91.88 -35.11 3.61
N LYS A 750 -93.17 -34.91 3.94
CA LYS A 750 -93.59 -33.77 4.76
C LYS A 750 -93.97 -34.30 6.12
#